data_AF-A0A3L7RZB6-F1
#
_entry.id   AF-A0A3L7RZB6-F1
#
_cell.length_a   1.000
_cell.length_b   1.000
_cell.length_c   1.000
_cell.angle_alpha   90.00
_cell.angle_beta   90.00
_cell.angle_gamma   90.00
#
_symmetry.space_group_name_H-M   'P 1'
#
loop_
_entity.id
_entity.type
_entity.pdbx_description
1 polymer ?
#
loop_
_entity_poly.entity_id
_entity_poly.type
_entity_poly.pdbx_seq_one_letter_code
_entity_poly.pdbx_strand_id
1 'polypeptide(L)'
;MTLRAVCCLLCVLVLGLIGSAQGPSGPALPDASLYTCRWASTPPKIDGLADEPCWEHAATISNFRSSWLASDSKTAPIASGDSIPTEAKMVWDKEYLYVWAKLTDKDIQGTITQRDEQTWLDDCFELFLKPSKDRPGYYEFHVTPANTQMDLFIPERVSKAYAIYKSADAFDFQSAVQVDGTLEDRTDMDRSWQVEFKIAWKDFYRTGGGPRLGDSWTYSLCRYDYDRSSSEPRLTSTSALTQPSFHRHEEFSEIRFLGPPSDRVPMTSSRVQGSPEPPLPFTTQRLDLGFEFDHPICLRAEPKSTGLWMITQKNPYGPSEILRLSSQLGIDSWAHRVIEQANSDRVHYDLCFHPEFPAKPFVFVGLNESVNGVKHSRIVRLEVQQSDETIRIVDQRVIIEWPSDGHNGAAITFGLDGKLYITSGDGTSDSDTNLRGQDLTHLTAKVLRIDIEQSTESEPYRIPLDNPFFHRADARKETWAYGLRNPWRITTDTESGRIWLGQNGQDLWEQVYLVQPGANYGWSVMEGASDFYTNRQRGQEPFVPPVKDHHHSQARSLTGGIVYRGSQVDYRSLLGAYVYGDYSTGKIWAIWHDGKQVVDSREIADTPHAITSFESMSNGEIWIADHLGKSISKLVPNRAEDTSDRFPRLLSQTGLFEDVAKHRYAKGVIPYSVNSPFWSDGAFKQRAFAIPDDASQDPRIEFQNQFGWTFPNGTVLIKSFSLEKQAGNSESRYWIETRLMVREQNEWSGYSYRWNQDGTDAQLVDASGTDVSYSILDA
;
A
#
# COMPACT_ATOMS: atom_id res chain seq x y z
N MET A 1 9.18 -57.45 -14.64
CA MET A 1 10.44 -57.85 -13.98
C MET A 1 10.70 -56.86 -12.84
N THR A 2 10.15 -57.04 -11.63
CA THR A 2 10.67 -57.83 -10.47
C THR A 2 12.07 -57.35 -10.05
N LEU A 3 12.37 -56.85 -8.83
CA LEU A 3 11.92 -57.12 -7.45
C LEU A 3 12.28 -55.84 -6.58
N ARG A 4 11.44 -55.31 -5.67
CA ARG A 4 11.30 -55.60 -4.20
C ARG A 4 12.62 -55.46 -3.40
N ALA A 5 12.73 -54.95 -2.16
CA ALA A 5 11.83 -54.57 -1.07
C ALA A 5 12.64 -53.80 0.01
N VAL A 6 12.06 -52.80 0.68
CA VAL A 6 11.70 -52.75 2.14
C VAL A 6 12.74 -53.32 3.12
N CYS A 7 13.27 -52.48 4.04
CA CYS A 7 13.06 -52.62 5.49
C CYS A 7 13.77 -51.54 6.33
N CYS A 8 13.10 -51.18 7.42
CA CYS A 8 13.46 -50.22 8.47
C CYS A 8 14.70 -50.62 9.28
N LEU A 9 15.40 -49.66 9.90
CA LEU A 9 15.42 -49.48 11.37
C LEU A 9 16.28 -48.26 11.77
N LEU A 10 15.78 -47.51 12.75
CA LEU A 10 16.55 -46.57 13.58
C LEU A 10 17.74 -47.27 14.25
N CYS A 11 18.88 -46.58 14.33
CA CYS A 11 19.65 -46.46 15.58
C CYS A 11 20.71 -45.35 15.47
N VAL A 12 20.75 -44.53 16.53
CA VAL A 12 21.65 -43.41 16.80
C VAL A 12 23.11 -43.90 16.93
N LEU A 13 24.08 -43.16 16.39
CA LEU A 13 25.47 -43.21 16.88
C LEU A 13 26.26 -41.94 16.52
N VAL A 14 26.85 -41.38 17.57
CA VAL A 14 27.77 -40.24 17.63
C VAL A 14 29.08 -40.57 16.89
N LEU A 15 29.55 -39.65 16.03
CA LEU A 15 30.91 -39.56 15.49
C LEU A 15 31.22 -38.05 15.43
N GLY A 16 32.28 -37.50 16.01
CA GLY A 16 33.61 -38.06 16.18
C GLY A 16 34.57 -37.17 15.40
N LEU A 17 35.32 -36.35 16.13
CA LEU A 17 36.38 -35.47 15.64
C LEU A 17 37.32 -36.16 14.64
N ILE A 18 37.52 -35.52 13.47
CA ILE A 18 38.73 -35.68 12.67
C ILE A 18 39.18 -34.27 12.28
N GLY A 19 40.32 -33.87 12.84
CA GLY A 19 41.02 -32.64 12.45
C GLY A 19 41.66 -32.80 11.07
N SER A 20 41.59 -31.74 10.28
CA SER A 20 42.45 -31.52 9.12
C SER A 20 43.50 -30.47 9.48
N ALA A 21 44.74 -30.82 9.18
CA ALA A 21 45.93 -30.04 9.49
C ALA A 21 45.91 -28.67 8.82
N GLN A 22 46.17 -27.62 9.61
CA GLN A 22 46.51 -26.28 9.13
C GLN A 22 47.90 -26.33 8.51
N GLY A 23 48.01 -25.92 7.24
CA GLY A 23 49.30 -25.52 6.67
C GLY A 23 49.84 -24.28 7.39
N PRO A 24 51.15 -23.98 7.28
CA PRO A 24 51.74 -22.85 7.99
C PRO A 24 51.05 -21.56 7.56
N SER A 25 50.38 -20.91 8.51
CA SER A 25 49.87 -19.56 8.38
C SER A 25 51.01 -18.63 8.00
N GLY A 26 50.91 -17.98 6.85
CA GLY A 26 51.74 -16.81 6.56
C GLY A 26 51.58 -15.77 7.67
N PRO A 27 52.56 -14.89 7.90
CA PRO A 27 52.48 -13.89 8.95
C PRO A 27 51.20 -13.07 8.78
N ALA A 28 50.44 -12.92 9.86
CA ALA A 28 49.25 -12.06 9.90
C ALA A 28 49.65 -10.63 9.51
N LEU A 29 48.88 -10.01 8.61
CA LEU A 29 49.02 -8.60 8.27
C LEU A 29 48.78 -7.75 9.54
N PRO A 30 49.63 -6.74 9.84
CA PRO A 30 49.47 -5.89 11.01
C PRO A 30 48.19 -5.03 10.90
N ASP A 31 47.52 -4.82 12.05
CA ASP A 31 46.22 -4.16 12.27
C ASP A 31 45.78 -3.14 11.19
N ALA A 32 44.67 -3.44 10.52
CA ALA A 32 43.93 -2.46 9.74
C ALA A 32 43.28 -1.44 10.70
N SER A 33 43.79 -0.21 10.73
CA SER A 33 43.25 0.85 11.59
C SER A 33 41.85 1.28 11.12
N LEU A 34 40.82 0.96 11.89
CA LEU A 34 39.45 1.44 11.69
C LEU A 34 39.37 2.97 11.88
N TYR A 35 38.90 3.69 10.85
CA TYR A 35 38.55 5.10 10.97
C TYR A 35 37.06 5.28 11.28
N THR A 36 36.73 6.19 12.19
CA THR A 36 35.34 6.54 12.51
C THR A 36 34.99 7.88 11.90
N CYS A 37 34.20 7.87 10.81
CA CYS A 37 33.71 9.06 10.14
C CYS A 37 32.43 9.55 10.85
N ARG A 38 32.52 10.72 11.48
CA ARG A 38 31.44 11.28 12.30
C ARG A 38 30.54 12.21 11.51
N TRP A 39 29.29 12.30 11.94
CA TRP A 39 28.31 13.22 11.39
C TRP A 39 28.72 14.69 11.60
N ALA A 40 28.67 15.47 10.52
CA ALA A 40 28.80 16.92 10.53
C ALA A 40 27.42 17.54 10.76
N SER A 41 27.17 18.04 11.97
CA SER A 41 25.91 18.75 12.29
C SER A 41 25.78 20.09 11.55
N THR A 42 26.89 20.64 11.06
CA THR A 42 26.95 21.79 10.18
C THR A 42 28.03 21.49 9.12
N PRO A 43 27.71 21.63 7.82
CA PRO A 43 28.67 21.34 6.76
C PRO A 43 29.82 22.35 6.77
N PRO A 44 31.08 21.93 6.49
CA PRO A 44 32.20 22.84 6.35
C PRO A 44 32.06 23.69 5.08
N LYS A 45 32.74 24.84 5.07
CA LYS A 45 32.83 25.71 3.89
C LYS A 45 34.10 25.32 3.13
N ILE A 46 33.92 24.76 1.93
CA ILE A 46 35.04 24.32 1.08
C ILE A 46 35.93 25.48 0.66
N ASP A 47 36.94 25.80 1.47
CA ASP A 47 37.91 26.87 1.25
C ASP A 47 39.37 26.45 1.50
N GLY A 48 39.60 25.18 1.84
CA GLY A 48 40.92 24.57 1.96
C GLY A 48 41.50 24.65 3.37
N LEU A 49 40.71 25.12 4.34
CA LEU A 49 41.06 25.18 5.75
C LEU A 49 40.25 24.15 6.56
N ALA A 50 40.62 23.96 7.82
CA ALA A 50 39.87 23.13 8.77
C ALA A 50 39.60 23.92 10.05
N ASP A 51 38.92 25.06 9.90
CA ASP A 51 38.63 25.99 11.00
C ASP A 51 37.17 25.93 11.47
N GLU A 52 36.33 25.09 10.85
CA GLU A 52 34.95 24.87 11.26
C GLU A 52 34.77 23.85 12.40
N PRO A 53 33.71 24.00 13.22
CA PRO A 53 33.46 23.11 14.37
C PRO A 53 33.36 21.62 14.04
N CYS A 54 32.95 21.25 12.82
CA CYS A 54 32.87 19.84 12.43
C CYS A 54 34.25 19.15 12.43
N TRP A 55 35.33 19.90 12.17
CA TRP A 55 36.69 19.37 12.12
C TRP A 55 37.32 19.16 13.50
N GLU A 56 36.86 19.86 14.53
CA GLU A 56 37.33 19.68 15.92
C GLU A 56 37.01 18.28 16.47
N HIS A 57 35.85 17.74 16.07
CA HIS A 57 35.37 16.43 16.51
C HIS A 57 35.75 15.28 15.57
N ALA A 58 36.35 15.58 14.42
CA ALA A 58 36.82 14.58 13.48
C ALA A 58 38.11 13.90 13.99
N ALA A 59 38.20 12.58 13.84
CA ALA A 59 39.43 11.87 14.15
C ALA A 59 40.53 12.25 13.14
N THR A 60 41.76 12.45 13.61
CA THR A 60 42.91 12.74 12.74
C THR A 60 43.53 11.45 12.23
N ILE A 61 43.85 11.42 10.93
CA ILE A 61 44.58 10.38 10.22
C ILE A 61 46.00 10.88 9.96
N SER A 62 47.02 10.19 10.45
CA SER A 62 48.42 10.61 10.31
C SER A 62 49.37 9.48 9.90
N ASN A 63 48.84 8.29 9.60
CA ASN A 63 49.60 7.07 9.36
C ASN A 63 50.02 6.88 7.88
N PHE A 64 50.41 7.96 7.19
CA PHE A 64 50.88 7.89 5.79
C PHE A 64 52.26 7.22 5.70
N ARG A 65 52.37 6.12 4.95
CA ARG A 65 53.58 5.29 4.88
C ARG A 65 53.74 4.56 3.55
N SER A 66 54.98 4.17 3.21
CA SER A 66 55.30 3.32 2.05
C SER A 66 55.45 1.86 2.49
N SER A 67 54.36 1.22 2.90
CA SER A 67 54.38 -0.10 3.57
C SER A 67 55.06 -1.23 2.75
N TRP A 68 55.05 -1.16 1.42
CA TRP A 68 55.69 -2.14 0.53
C TRP A 68 57.23 -2.09 0.53
N LEU A 69 57.84 -1.04 1.10
CA LEU A 69 59.30 -0.93 1.24
C LEU A 69 59.84 -1.61 2.52
N ALA A 70 58.96 -2.15 3.37
CA ALA A 70 59.32 -2.71 4.67
C ALA A 70 59.91 -4.14 4.64
N SER A 71 60.03 -4.79 3.47
CA SER A 71 60.62 -6.13 3.34
C SER A 71 61.96 -6.14 2.59
N ASP A 72 63.04 -6.41 3.33
CA ASP A 72 64.36 -6.90 2.89
C ASP A 72 65.18 -6.07 1.87
N SER A 73 66.13 -5.24 2.33
CA SER A 73 67.54 -5.26 1.84
C SER A 73 68.40 -4.10 2.37
N LYS A 74 69.68 -4.41 2.65
CA LYS A 74 70.75 -3.48 3.07
C LYS A 74 71.29 -2.56 1.96
N THR A 75 70.53 -2.29 0.90
CA THR A 75 71.00 -1.45 -0.23
C THR A 75 69.90 -0.62 -0.93
N ALA A 76 68.79 -0.31 -0.25
CA ALA A 76 67.83 0.67 -0.78
C ALA A 76 68.31 2.10 -0.44
N PRO A 77 68.45 3.02 -1.42
CA PRO A 77 68.49 4.44 -1.11
C PRO A 77 67.10 4.83 -0.60
N ILE A 78 67.09 5.60 0.49
CA ILE A 78 65.94 5.96 1.34
C ILE A 78 65.70 4.90 2.42
N ALA A 79 66.46 5.07 3.51
CA ALA A 79 66.24 4.38 4.76
C ALA A 79 64.81 4.57 5.26
N SER A 80 64.30 3.55 5.94
CA SER A 80 63.24 3.65 6.93
C SER A 80 63.37 4.93 7.78
N GLY A 81 62.40 5.83 7.67
CA GLY A 81 62.24 6.98 8.57
C GLY A 81 62.27 8.33 7.86
N ASP A 82 61.14 8.71 7.28
CA ASP A 82 60.57 10.07 7.36
C ASP A 82 59.32 10.10 6.45
N SER A 83 58.19 9.60 6.98
CA SER A 83 56.90 10.03 6.43
C SER A 83 56.84 11.54 6.59
N ILE A 84 56.77 12.28 5.49
CA ILE A 84 56.63 13.73 5.57
C ILE A 84 55.28 14.01 6.26
N PRO A 85 55.25 14.86 7.31
CA PRO A 85 54.05 15.02 8.13
C PRO A 85 52.83 15.34 7.27
N THR A 86 51.86 14.44 7.31
CA THR A 86 50.61 14.52 6.57
C THR A 86 49.49 14.18 7.53
N GLU A 87 48.53 15.08 7.66
CA GLU A 87 47.34 14.90 8.48
C GLU A 87 46.10 14.97 7.61
N ALA A 88 45.10 14.13 7.86
CA ALA A 88 43.82 14.18 7.19
C ALA A 88 42.65 13.92 8.15
N LYS A 89 41.47 14.42 7.79
CA LYS A 89 40.22 14.24 8.54
C LYS A 89 39.08 13.98 7.55
N MET A 90 38.08 13.21 7.98
CA MET A 90 36.86 12.98 7.22
C MET A 90 35.63 13.10 8.11
N VAL A 91 34.60 13.80 7.62
CA VAL A 91 33.27 13.91 8.24
C VAL A 91 32.20 13.78 7.17
N TRP A 92 30.95 13.54 7.55
CA TRP A 92 29.87 13.35 6.56
C TRP A 92 28.52 13.90 7.02
N ASP A 93 27.65 14.22 6.09
CA ASP A 93 26.25 14.56 6.35
C ASP A 93 25.30 13.80 5.42
N LYS A 94 24.05 14.28 5.33
CA LYS A 94 23.01 13.65 4.51
C LYS A 94 23.31 13.67 3.02
N GLU A 95 24.12 14.61 2.55
CA GLU A 95 24.33 14.90 1.13
C GLU A 95 25.77 14.61 0.66
N TYR A 96 26.76 14.79 1.53
CA TYR A 96 28.17 14.76 1.15
C TYR A 96 29.09 14.00 2.12
N LEU A 97 30.18 13.46 1.56
CA LEU A 97 31.44 13.22 2.28
C LEU A 97 32.27 14.50 2.25
N TYR A 98 32.91 14.84 3.37
CA TYR A 98 33.88 15.93 3.44
C TYR A 98 35.24 15.38 3.86
N VAL A 99 36.29 15.86 3.20
CA VAL A 99 37.67 15.48 3.49
C VAL A 99 38.53 16.73 3.55
N TRP A 100 39.39 16.77 4.55
CA TRP A 100 40.45 17.77 4.66
C TRP A 100 41.79 17.09 4.86
N ALA A 101 42.86 17.64 4.30
CA ALA A 101 44.22 17.21 4.55
C ALA A 101 45.21 18.39 4.57
N LYS A 102 46.24 18.26 5.41
CA LYS A 102 47.42 19.13 5.45
C LYS A 102 48.67 18.32 5.18
N LEU A 103 49.41 18.71 4.15
CA LEU A 103 50.59 18.02 3.65
C LEU A 103 51.78 18.95 3.85
N THR A 104 52.72 18.59 4.73
CA THR A 104 54.01 19.29 4.80
C THR A 104 54.78 19.00 3.53
N ASP A 105 55.33 20.01 2.89
CA ASP A 105 55.99 19.88 1.59
C ASP A 105 56.98 21.03 1.42
N LYS A 106 58.16 20.73 0.88
CA LYS A 106 59.26 21.70 0.72
C LYS A 106 59.44 22.13 -0.74
N ASP A 107 58.76 21.48 -1.68
CA ASP A 107 58.92 21.70 -3.12
C ASP A 107 57.58 21.46 -3.85
N ILE A 108 56.67 22.41 -3.74
CA ILE A 108 55.27 22.22 -4.17
C ILE A 108 55.11 22.37 -5.68
N GLN A 109 54.69 21.29 -6.33
CA GLN A 109 54.41 21.19 -7.76
C GLN A 109 52.91 21.00 -8.04
N GLY A 110 52.36 21.86 -8.90
CA GLY A 110 51.04 21.77 -9.52
C GLY A 110 51.05 22.38 -10.94
N THR A 111 51.70 21.69 -11.89
CA THR A 111 51.73 22.06 -13.32
C THR A 111 50.44 21.67 -14.07
N ILE A 112 49.72 20.67 -13.58
CA ILE A 112 48.50 20.11 -14.15
C ILE A 112 47.33 21.02 -13.76
N THR A 113 46.71 21.63 -14.77
CA THR A 113 45.67 22.66 -14.59
C THR A 113 44.31 22.29 -15.19
N GLN A 114 44.25 21.22 -15.99
CA GLN A 114 43.00 20.75 -16.57
C GLN A 114 42.45 19.56 -15.78
N ARG A 115 41.14 19.61 -15.48
CA ARG A 115 40.42 18.52 -14.81
C ARG A 115 40.56 17.21 -15.58
N ASP A 116 40.69 16.11 -14.84
CA ASP A 116 40.86 14.73 -15.36
C ASP A 116 42.14 14.47 -16.16
N GLU A 117 43.13 15.36 -16.12
CA GLU A 117 44.49 15.04 -16.57
C GLU A 117 45.22 14.13 -15.56
N GLN A 118 46.43 13.69 -15.90
CA GLN A 118 47.24 12.78 -15.07
C GLN A 118 47.80 13.51 -13.84
N THR A 119 46.95 13.75 -12.85
CA THR A 119 47.27 14.52 -11.63
C THR A 119 48.41 13.92 -10.82
N TRP A 120 48.67 12.61 -10.94
CA TRP A 120 49.79 11.92 -10.29
C TRP A 120 51.18 12.25 -10.87
N LEU A 121 51.27 13.09 -11.90
CA LEU A 121 52.53 13.63 -12.43
C LEU A 121 53.00 14.91 -11.70
N ASP A 122 52.18 15.40 -10.76
CA ASP A 122 52.47 16.48 -9.81
C ASP A 122 52.35 15.97 -8.38
N ASP A 123 52.55 16.84 -7.40
CA ASP A 123 52.04 16.58 -6.05
C ASP A 123 50.53 16.39 -6.10
N CYS A 124 50.07 15.36 -5.40
CA CYS A 124 48.69 14.94 -5.50
C CYS A 124 48.25 14.30 -4.18
N PHE A 125 47.06 14.68 -3.72
CA PHE A 125 46.36 14.02 -2.64
C PHE A 125 45.16 13.26 -3.18
N GLU A 126 45.07 11.98 -2.83
CA GLU A 126 44.11 11.06 -3.43
C GLU A 126 43.29 10.35 -2.36
N LEU A 127 42.00 10.17 -2.64
CA LEU A 127 41.08 9.34 -1.88
C LEU A 127 40.58 8.20 -2.77
N PHE A 128 40.82 6.98 -2.33
CA PHE A 128 40.22 5.77 -2.88
C PHE A 128 39.11 5.28 -1.95
N LEU A 129 37.93 4.99 -2.49
CA LEU A 129 36.78 4.49 -1.74
C LEU A 129 36.19 3.22 -2.35
N LYS A 130 35.94 2.23 -1.49
CA LYS A 130 35.28 0.96 -1.84
C LYS A 130 34.03 0.77 -0.95
N PRO A 131 32.84 1.22 -1.42
CA PRO A 131 31.64 1.26 -0.58
C PRO A 131 31.02 -0.09 -0.27
N SER A 132 31.09 -1.04 -1.20
CA SER A 132 30.43 -2.35 -1.08
C SER A 132 31.44 -3.47 -1.18
N LYS A 133 31.31 -4.47 -0.29
CA LYS A 133 32.05 -5.73 -0.37
C LYS A 133 31.52 -6.63 -1.49
N ASP A 134 30.23 -6.52 -1.83
CA ASP A 134 29.54 -7.41 -2.76
C ASP A 134 29.51 -6.89 -4.20
N ARG A 135 29.79 -5.61 -4.43
CA ARG A 135 29.90 -5.02 -5.78
C ARG A 135 31.37 -4.74 -6.08
N PRO A 136 31.90 -5.05 -7.28
CA PRO A 136 33.34 -4.95 -7.55
C PRO A 136 33.88 -3.50 -7.65
N GLY A 137 33.04 -2.52 -7.99
CA GLY A 137 33.51 -1.17 -8.31
C GLY A 137 34.01 -0.33 -7.12
N TYR A 138 34.90 0.62 -7.40
CA TYR A 138 35.50 1.57 -6.46
C TYR A 138 35.71 2.95 -7.11
N TYR A 139 35.98 3.95 -6.29
CA TYR A 139 36.07 5.35 -6.69
C TYR A 139 37.43 5.94 -6.33
N GLU A 140 37.86 6.92 -7.10
CA GLU A 140 39.11 7.67 -6.91
C GLU A 140 38.82 9.17 -7.05
N PHE A 141 39.34 9.97 -6.12
CA PHE A 141 39.19 11.43 -6.11
C PHE A 141 40.54 12.07 -5.79
N HIS A 142 41.05 12.90 -6.69
CA HIS A 142 42.39 13.45 -6.65
C HIS A 142 42.31 14.98 -6.65
N VAL A 143 43.21 15.62 -5.91
CA VAL A 143 43.40 17.08 -5.94
C VAL A 143 44.88 17.42 -5.90
N THR A 144 45.33 18.30 -6.80
CA THR A 144 46.70 18.84 -6.83
C THR A 144 46.80 20.17 -6.06
N PRO A 145 48.01 20.67 -5.72
CA PRO A 145 48.20 21.99 -5.15
C PRO A 145 47.67 23.16 -6.01
N ALA A 146 47.55 22.96 -7.32
CA ALA A 146 46.90 23.92 -8.24
C ALA A 146 45.37 23.91 -8.16
N ASN A 147 44.80 23.15 -7.22
CA ASN A 147 43.38 22.87 -7.08
C ASN A 147 42.74 22.21 -8.33
N THR A 148 43.49 21.35 -9.01
CA THR A 148 43.00 20.58 -10.16
C THR A 148 42.44 19.25 -9.70
N GLN A 149 41.21 18.94 -10.11
CA GLN A 149 40.52 17.70 -9.72
C GLN A 149 40.69 16.58 -10.76
N MET A 150 40.67 15.35 -10.30
CA MET A 150 40.34 14.18 -11.12
C MET A 150 39.44 13.22 -10.33
N ASP A 151 38.44 12.66 -10.99
CA ASP A 151 37.44 11.77 -10.38
C ASP A 151 37.09 10.61 -11.30
N LEU A 152 37.11 9.39 -10.76
CA LEU A 152 36.83 8.18 -11.52
C LEU A 152 35.96 7.20 -10.74
N PHE A 153 35.06 6.53 -11.47
CA PHE A 153 34.50 5.24 -11.05
C PHE A 153 35.11 4.12 -11.88
N ILE A 154 35.69 3.12 -11.22
CA ILE A 154 36.27 1.95 -11.85
C ILE A 154 35.39 0.74 -11.51
N PRO A 155 34.66 0.14 -12.49
CA PRO A 155 33.75 -0.97 -12.24
C PRO A 155 34.43 -2.24 -11.72
N GLU A 156 35.66 -2.49 -12.17
CA GLU A 156 36.51 -3.60 -11.74
C GLU A 156 37.98 -3.26 -12.01
N ARG A 157 38.91 -3.84 -11.23
CA ARG A 157 40.35 -3.56 -11.39
C ARG A 157 40.87 -4.08 -12.73
N VAL A 158 41.16 -3.17 -13.65
CA VAL A 158 41.70 -3.45 -14.99
C VAL A 158 42.97 -2.66 -15.27
N SER A 159 43.82 -3.18 -16.17
CA SER A 159 44.94 -2.39 -16.70
C SER A 159 44.42 -1.22 -17.54
N LYS A 160 45.11 -0.07 -17.48
CA LYS A 160 44.74 1.17 -18.20
C LYS A 160 43.37 1.76 -17.83
N ALA A 161 42.89 1.53 -16.60
CA ALA A 161 41.60 2.05 -16.13
C ALA A 161 41.41 3.56 -16.39
N TYR A 162 42.43 4.39 -16.11
CA TYR A 162 42.41 5.82 -16.44
C TYR A 162 42.05 6.10 -17.91
N ALA A 163 42.70 5.43 -18.86
CA ALA A 163 42.45 5.67 -20.28
C ALA A 163 41.03 5.26 -20.72
N ILE A 164 40.39 4.35 -19.98
CA ILE A 164 39.05 3.82 -20.28
C ILE A 164 37.97 4.70 -19.64
N TYR A 165 38.17 5.11 -18.39
CA TYR A 165 37.11 5.69 -17.55
C TYR A 165 37.29 7.18 -17.26
N LYS A 166 38.40 7.81 -17.66
CA LYS A 166 38.54 9.27 -17.52
C LYS A 166 37.38 10.00 -18.17
N SER A 167 36.80 10.96 -17.45
CA SER A 167 35.68 11.78 -17.91
C SER A 167 34.44 10.98 -18.35
N ALA A 168 34.29 9.71 -17.94
CA ALA A 168 33.11 8.91 -18.23
C ALA A 168 31.86 9.43 -17.51
N ASP A 169 32.07 10.18 -16.43
CA ASP A 169 31.04 10.66 -15.52
C ASP A 169 31.30 12.10 -15.08
N ALA A 170 30.24 12.82 -14.74
CA ALA A 170 30.34 14.13 -14.11
C ALA A 170 29.97 13.99 -12.62
N PHE A 171 30.96 13.94 -11.74
CA PHE A 171 30.73 13.93 -10.29
C PHE A 171 30.51 15.35 -9.76
N ASP A 172 29.66 15.47 -8.73
CA ASP A 172 29.56 16.66 -7.90
C ASP A 172 30.67 16.63 -6.85
N PHE A 173 31.87 16.97 -7.34
CA PHE A 173 33.13 16.98 -6.61
C PHE A 173 33.74 18.38 -6.63
N GLN A 174 33.78 19.02 -5.47
CA GLN A 174 34.26 20.40 -5.30
C GLN A 174 35.41 20.42 -4.30
N SER A 175 36.49 21.15 -4.61
CA SER A 175 37.67 21.28 -3.76
C SER A 175 38.18 22.72 -3.67
N ALA A 176 38.92 23.00 -2.61
CA ALA A 176 39.70 24.20 -2.43
C ALA A 176 41.07 23.86 -1.81
N VAL A 177 42.08 24.66 -2.14
CA VAL A 177 43.48 24.44 -1.72
C VAL A 177 44.07 25.73 -1.16
N GLN A 178 44.88 25.60 -0.11
CA GLN A 178 45.67 26.67 0.47
C GLN A 178 47.15 26.27 0.47
N VAL A 179 48.00 27.04 -0.21
CA VAL A 179 49.44 26.81 -0.26
C VAL A 179 50.15 27.76 0.71
N ASP A 180 50.97 27.20 1.59
CA ASP A 180 51.89 27.93 2.47
C ASP A 180 53.31 27.84 1.89
N GLY A 181 53.56 28.65 0.87
CA GLY A 181 54.73 28.55 -0.02
C GLY A 181 54.49 29.23 -1.37
N THR A 182 55.24 28.84 -2.39
CA THR A 182 55.09 29.26 -3.79
C THR A 182 54.98 28.06 -4.72
N LEU A 183 53.86 27.98 -5.44
CA LEU A 183 53.63 26.95 -6.45
C LEU A 183 54.63 27.08 -7.61
N GLU A 184 55.26 25.98 -8.02
CA GLU A 184 56.23 25.89 -9.14
C GLU A 184 57.57 26.63 -8.97
N ASP A 185 57.90 27.16 -7.78
CA ASP A 185 59.20 27.80 -7.56
C ASP A 185 60.20 26.84 -6.91
N ARG A 186 60.91 26.07 -7.74
CA ARG A 186 61.94 25.15 -7.24
C ARG A 186 63.18 25.83 -6.65
N THR A 187 63.23 27.17 -6.60
CA THR A 187 64.37 27.91 -6.05
C THR A 187 64.23 28.24 -4.57
N ASP A 188 63.03 28.18 -4.01
CA ASP A 188 62.77 28.51 -2.61
C ASP A 188 62.52 27.24 -1.77
N MET A 189 61.94 27.35 -0.57
CA MET A 189 61.59 26.20 0.27
C MET A 189 60.20 26.41 0.86
N ASP A 190 59.26 25.59 0.42
CA ASP A 190 57.88 25.62 0.89
C ASP A 190 57.72 25.04 2.30
N ARG A 191 56.53 25.22 2.88
CA ARG A 191 56.18 24.65 4.19
C ARG A 191 55.12 23.57 4.10
N SER A 192 54.00 23.86 3.47
CA SER A 192 52.87 22.92 3.37
C SER A 192 51.84 23.38 2.36
N TRP A 193 50.96 22.48 1.97
CA TRP A 193 49.68 22.83 1.38
C TRP A 193 48.55 22.08 2.07
N GLN A 194 47.35 22.63 1.97
CA GLN A 194 46.13 22.06 2.52
C GLN A 194 45.09 21.93 1.44
N VAL A 195 44.28 20.88 1.53
CA VAL A 195 43.17 20.64 0.62
C VAL A 195 41.93 20.29 1.42
N GLU A 196 40.81 20.83 0.98
CA GLU A 196 39.48 20.49 1.47
C GLU A 196 38.57 20.18 0.29
N PHE A 197 37.76 19.13 0.38
CA PHE A 197 36.81 18.80 -0.66
C PHE A 197 35.56 18.10 -0.15
N LYS A 198 34.50 18.16 -0.97
CA LYS A 198 33.25 17.43 -0.76
C LYS A 198 32.85 16.59 -1.97
N ILE A 199 32.22 15.45 -1.71
CA ILE A 199 31.76 14.50 -2.73
C ILE A 199 30.30 14.14 -2.46
N ALA A 200 29.42 14.28 -3.44
CA ALA A 200 27.99 14.04 -3.26
C ALA A 200 27.63 12.54 -3.24
N TRP A 201 26.77 12.14 -2.29
CA TRP A 201 26.28 10.75 -2.19
C TRP A 201 25.44 10.27 -3.37
N LYS A 202 24.85 11.19 -4.13
CA LYS A 202 24.08 10.87 -5.35
C LYS A 202 24.95 10.13 -6.38
N ASP A 203 26.26 10.38 -6.41
CA ASP A 203 27.17 9.80 -7.39
C ASP A 203 27.60 8.36 -7.04
N PHE A 204 27.26 7.88 -5.83
CA PHE A 204 27.55 6.54 -5.35
C PHE A 204 26.47 5.49 -5.70
N TYR A 205 25.45 5.85 -6.50
CA TYR A 205 24.31 4.96 -6.81
C TYR A 205 24.72 3.58 -7.36
N ARG A 206 25.82 3.52 -8.14
CA ARG A 206 26.36 2.28 -8.73
C ARG A 206 26.83 1.28 -7.68
N THR A 207 27.23 1.74 -6.50
CA THR A 207 27.71 0.90 -5.40
C THR A 207 26.72 0.79 -4.24
N GLY A 208 25.55 1.43 -4.34
CA GLY A 208 24.47 1.30 -3.35
C GLY A 208 23.95 2.64 -2.81
N GLY A 209 24.54 3.75 -3.24
CA GLY A 209 24.26 5.09 -2.71
C GLY A 209 25.19 5.45 -1.54
N GLY A 210 24.87 6.56 -0.87
CA GLY A 210 25.58 6.98 0.34
C GLY A 210 25.45 6.00 1.51
N PRO A 211 26.30 6.14 2.54
CA PRO A 211 26.33 5.22 3.67
C PRO A 211 25.08 5.37 4.55
N ARG A 212 24.66 4.26 5.18
CA ARG A 212 23.68 4.24 6.27
C ARG A 212 24.39 4.33 7.62
N LEU A 213 23.63 4.64 8.66
CA LEU A 213 24.18 4.71 10.02
C LEU A 213 24.76 3.35 10.43
N GLY A 214 26.03 3.34 10.80
CA GLY A 214 26.75 2.14 11.20
C GLY A 214 27.39 1.36 10.04
N ASP A 215 27.20 1.78 8.79
CA ASP A 215 27.84 1.14 7.64
C ASP A 215 29.37 1.23 7.75
N SER A 216 30.03 0.17 7.29
CA SER A 216 31.48 0.08 7.16
C SER A 216 31.86 -0.09 5.70
N TRP A 217 32.72 0.79 5.18
CA TRP A 217 33.33 0.72 3.85
C TRP A 217 34.84 0.52 3.99
N THR A 218 35.57 0.38 2.87
CA THR A 218 37.04 0.47 2.89
C THR A 218 37.56 1.66 2.08
N TYR A 219 38.70 2.22 2.50
CA TYR A 219 39.29 3.42 1.91
C TYR A 219 40.82 3.40 1.95
N SER A 220 41.44 4.24 1.14
CA SER A 220 42.85 4.61 1.29
C SER A 220 43.02 6.09 0.93
N LEU A 221 43.75 6.82 1.77
CA LEU A 221 44.26 8.14 1.40
C LEU A 221 45.69 7.96 0.94
N CYS A 222 46.04 8.58 -0.17
CA CYS A 222 47.34 8.43 -0.81
C CYS A 222 47.93 9.79 -1.16
N ARG A 223 49.27 9.85 -1.21
CA ARG A 223 50.03 11.06 -1.53
C ARG A 223 51.11 10.73 -2.54
N TYR A 224 51.15 11.53 -3.61
CA TYR A 224 52.32 11.73 -4.47
C TYR A 224 53.04 12.99 -3.99
N ASP A 225 54.35 12.88 -3.81
CA ASP A 225 55.23 13.92 -3.28
C ASP A 225 56.49 14.00 -4.13
N TYR A 226 56.58 15.01 -4.98
CA TYR A 226 57.73 15.30 -5.83
C TYR A 226 58.71 16.19 -5.07
N ASP A 227 60.00 15.89 -5.24
CA ASP A 227 61.07 16.63 -4.58
C ASP A 227 62.16 16.90 -5.62
N ARG A 228 62.68 18.13 -5.71
CA ARG A 228 63.77 18.53 -6.62
C ARG A 228 64.98 17.61 -6.59
N SER A 229 65.17 16.86 -5.51
CA SER A 229 66.27 15.91 -5.37
C SER A 229 66.07 14.57 -6.11
N SER A 230 64.87 14.29 -6.64
CA SER A 230 64.48 13.03 -7.26
C SER A 230 63.65 13.25 -8.54
N SER A 231 63.82 12.36 -9.52
CA SER A 231 62.93 12.30 -10.70
C SER A 231 61.67 11.47 -10.47
N GLU A 232 61.63 10.69 -9.40
CA GLU A 232 60.51 9.84 -9.00
C GLU A 232 59.85 10.39 -7.73
N PRO A 233 58.51 10.36 -7.63
CA PRO A 233 57.81 10.83 -6.44
C PRO A 233 57.95 9.87 -5.27
N ARG A 234 57.84 10.39 -4.05
CA ARG A 234 57.64 9.60 -2.85
C ARG A 234 56.15 9.27 -2.72
N LEU A 235 55.85 7.98 -2.65
CA LEU A 235 54.48 7.48 -2.56
C LEU A 235 54.17 7.01 -1.14
N THR A 236 53.11 7.54 -0.55
CA THR A 236 52.64 7.11 0.78
C THR A 236 51.14 6.86 0.80
N SER A 237 50.69 5.90 1.60
CA SER A 237 49.26 5.59 1.80
C SER A 237 48.93 5.36 3.27
N THR A 238 47.67 5.55 3.64
CA THR A 238 47.16 5.20 4.98
C THR A 238 46.93 3.70 5.14
N SER A 239 46.66 3.00 4.03
CA SER A 239 46.53 1.54 3.97
C SER A 239 47.88 0.83 3.93
N ALA A 240 47.97 -0.35 4.54
CA ALA A 240 49.20 -1.16 4.63
C ALA A 240 49.45 -1.95 3.34
N LEU A 241 49.65 -1.26 2.22
CA LEU A 241 49.76 -1.90 0.91
C LEU A 241 51.04 -2.75 0.79
N THR A 242 50.90 -3.95 0.25
CA THR A 242 51.98 -4.93 0.06
C THR A 242 52.81 -4.70 -1.21
N GLN A 243 52.31 -3.90 -2.14
CA GLN A 243 52.96 -3.52 -3.40
C GLN A 243 52.76 -2.03 -3.67
N PRO A 244 53.63 -1.38 -4.47
CA PRO A 244 53.49 0.04 -4.85
C PRO A 244 52.33 0.25 -5.85
N SER A 245 51.09 -0.01 -5.43
CA SER A 245 49.90 0.17 -6.25
C SER A 245 48.70 0.55 -5.38
N PHE A 246 48.23 1.80 -5.54
CA PHE A 246 47.08 2.33 -4.79
C PHE A 246 45.74 1.69 -5.19
N HIS A 247 45.66 0.99 -6.33
CA HIS A 247 44.46 0.27 -6.76
C HIS A 247 44.22 -1.08 -6.06
N ARG A 248 45.01 -1.43 -5.02
CA ARG A 248 44.84 -2.67 -4.24
C ARG A 248 43.74 -2.52 -3.19
N HIS A 249 42.51 -2.35 -3.67
CA HIS A 249 41.34 -2.08 -2.83
C HIS A 249 41.00 -3.22 -1.83
N GLU A 250 41.54 -4.42 -2.04
CA GLU A 250 41.48 -5.54 -1.10
C GLU A 250 42.28 -5.31 0.20
N GLU A 251 43.24 -4.39 0.18
CA GLU A 251 44.14 -4.05 1.29
C GLU A 251 43.78 -2.70 1.95
N PHE A 252 42.67 -2.09 1.54
CA PHE A 252 42.22 -0.82 2.07
C PHE A 252 41.81 -0.89 3.55
N SER A 253 42.05 0.20 4.27
CA SER A 253 41.65 0.36 5.67
C SER A 253 40.13 0.48 5.80
N GLU A 254 39.56 0.15 6.96
CA GLU A 254 38.12 0.26 7.19
C GLU A 254 37.72 1.67 7.63
N ILE A 255 36.57 2.16 7.12
CA ILE A 255 35.91 3.39 7.57
C ILE A 255 34.48 3.05 8.02
N ARG A 256 34.08 3.51 9.21
CA ARG A 256 32.71 3.35 9.74
C ARG A 256 32.01 4.69 9.88
N PHE A 257 30.79 4.78 9.37
CA PHE A 257 29.98 6.00 9.36
C PHE A 257 29.04 6.05 10.57
N LEU A 258 29.23 7.04 11.44
CA LEU A 258 28.35 7.30 12.59
C LEU A 258 27.45 8.49 12.32
N GLY A 259 26.15 8.32 12.56
CA GLY A 259 25.13 9.35 12.37
C GLY A 259 25.05 10.37 13.49
N PRO A 260 24.12 11.34 13.40
CA PRO A 260 23.85 12.23 14.52
C PRO A 260 23.35 11.38 15.71
N PRO A 261 23.61 11.80 16.96
CA PRO A 261 23.01 11.16 18.12
C PRO A 261 21.48 11.14 17.98
N SER A 262 20.88 9.99 18.30
CA SER A 262 19.44 9.75 18.21
C SER A 262 18.70 10.37 19.40
N ASP A 263 18.53 11.70 19.39
CA ASP A 263 17.67 12.41 20.34
C ASP A 263 16.26 12.60 19.76
N ARG A 264 15.60 11.48 19.37
CA ARG A 264 14.19 11.57 18.97
C ARG A 264 13.40 12.02 20.19
N VAL A 265 12.82 13.22 20.13
CA VAL A 265 11.77 13.66 21.05
C VAL A 265 10.48 12.98 20.60
N PRO A 266 9.88 12.08 21.38
CA PRO A 266 8.63 11.48 20.97
C PRO A 266 7.48 12.47 21.18
N MET A 267 6.40 12.26 20.43
CA MET A 267 5.20 13.09 20.58
C MET A 267 4.42 12.64 21.81
N THR A 268 4.19 13.56 22.74
CA THR A 268 3.39 13.34 23.96
C THR A 268 2.19 14.28 24.06
N SER A 269 2.07 15.24 23.14
CA SER A 269 1.08 16.31 23.20
C SER A 269 -0.17 16.10 22.34
N SER A 270 -0.20 15.13 21.42
CA SER A 270 -1.37 14.94 20.55
C SER A 270 -2.60 14.58 21.34
N ARG A 271 -3.71 15.21 20.95
CA ARG A 271 -5.06 14.97 21.46
C ARG A 271 -5.99 14.45 20.38
N VAL A 272 -5.47 14.16 19.18
CA VAL A 272 -6.26 13.63 18.07
C VAL A 272 -6.36 12.11 18.24
N GLN A 273 -7.36 11.68 18.99
CA GLN A 273 -7.59 10.28 19.37
C GLN A 273 -9.09 9.97 19.27
N GLY A 274 -9.44 8.81 18.71
CA GLY A 274 -10.81 8.41 18.46
C GLY A 274 -11.43 9.16 17.28
N SER A 275 -12.74 9.41 17.36
CA SER A 275 -13.54 9.96 16.26
C SER A 275 -14.27 11.25 16.69
N PRO A 276 -14.44 12.24 15.79
CA PRO A 276 -15.31 13.39 16.02
C PRO A 276 -16.80 13.00 16.00
N GLU A 277 -17.15 11.87 15.40
CA GLU A 277 -18.52 11.37 15.35
C GLU A 277 -18.73 10.27 16.40
N PRO A 278 -19.91 10.21 17.05
CA PRO A 278 -20.26 9.10 17.94
C PRO A 278 -20.11 7.74 17.26
N PRO A 279 -19.77 6.68 18.01
CA PRO A 279 -19.66 5.34 17.45
C PRO A 279 -20.99 4.90 16.81
N LEU A 280 -20.91 4.31 15.63
CA LEU A 280 -22.08 3.73 14.97
C LEU A 280 -22.68 2.60 15.83
N PRO A 281 -24.01 2.34 15.76
CA PRO A 281 -24.68 1.41 16.67
C PRO A 281 -24.17 -0.04 16.62
N PHE A 282 -23.57 -0.47 15.51
CA PHE A 282 -23.04 -1.81 15.32
C PHE A 282 -21.59 -1.79 14.80
N THR A 283 -20.89 -2.89 15.05
CA THR A 283 -19.57 -3.24 14.50
C THR A 283 -19.58 -4.71 14.11
N THR A 284 -18.46 -5.27 13.69
CA THR A 284 -18.37 -6.68 13.29
C THR A 284 -17.42 -7.47 14.17
N GLN A 285 -17.74 -8.75 14.36
CA GLN A 285 -16.87 -9.72 15.02
C GLN A 285 -16.64 -10.89 14.06
N ARG A 286 -15.39 -11.11 13.66
CA ARG A 286 -15.01 -12.26 12.83
C ARG A 286 -15.37 -13.57 13.53
N LEU A 287 -15.91 -14.52 12.78
CA LEU A 287 -16.19 -15.87 13.24
C LEU A 287 -14.97 -16.78 12.98
N ASP A 288 -14.61 -17.57 13.97
CA ASP A 288 -13.69 -18.68 13.80
C ASP A 288 -14.47 -19.95 13.50
N LEU A 289 -14.39 -20.41 12.24
CA LEU A 289 -15.07 -21.63 11.80
C LEU A 289 -14.18 -22.87 11.92
N GLY A 290 -12.91 -22.73 12.31
CA GLY A 290 -11.97 -23.85 12.44
C GLY A 290 -11.49 -24.46 11.11
N PHE A 291 -11.77 -23.83 9.97
CA PHE A 291 -11.26 -24.19 8.66
C PHE A 291 -11.13 -22.97 7.74
N GLU A 292 -10.30 -23.07 6.71
CA GLU A 292 -10.07 -22.01 5.73
C GLU A 292 -10.95 -22.20 4.48
N PHE A 293 -11.34 -21.08 3.89
CA PHE A 293 -12.06 -21.00 2.63
C PHE A 293 -11.73 -19.69 1.94
N ASP A 294 -11.97 -19.63 0.63
CA ASP A 294 -11.60 -18.49 -0.20
C ASP A 294 -12.85 -17.71 -0.64
N HIS A 295 -12.78 -16.38 -0.58
CA HIS A 295 -13.70 -15.48 -1.26
C HIS A 295 -15.19 -15.87 -1.17
N PRO A 296 -15.78 -15.86 0.04
CA PRO A 296 -17.20 -16.14 0.19
C PRO A 296 -18.02 -15.08 -0.55
N ILE A 297 -19.06 -15.51 -1.27
CA ILE A 297 -19.92 -14.60 -2.04
C ILE A 297 -21.39 -14.65 -1.63
N CYS A 298 -21.88 -15.78 -1.13
CA CYS A 298 -23.29 -15.96 -0.77
C CYS A 298 -23.38 -16.83 0.48
N LEU A 299 -24.20 -16.39 1.45
CA LEU A 299 -24.56 -17.10 2.65
C LEU A 299 -26.08 -17.32 2.64
N ARG A 300 -26.53 -18.54 2.94
CA ARG A 300 -27.95 -18.88 3.04
C ARG A 300 -28.23 -19.82 4.19
N ALA A 301 -29.05 -19.38 5.14
CA ALA A 301 -29.49 -20.21 6.25
C ALA A 301 -30.35 -21.36 5.70
N GLU A 302 -30.04 -22.58 6.13
CA GLU A 302 -30.81 -23.76 5.73
C GLU A 302 -32.16 -23.76 6.47
N PRO A 303 -33.30 -23.81 5.76
CA PRO A 303 -34.62 -23.75 6.38
C PRO A 303 -34.82 -24.84 7.43
N LYS A 304 -35.39 -24.47 8.58
CA LYS A 304 -35.72 -25.38 9.70
C LYS A 304 -34.49 -26.14 10.26
N SER A 305 -33.30 -25.57 10.10
CA SER A 305 -32.02 -26.15 10.50
C SER A 305 -31.13 -25.06 11.14
N THR A 306 -30.00 -25.48 11.72
CA THR A 306 -28.90 -24.59 12.11
C THR A 306 -27.78 -24.56 11.06
N GLY A 307 -27.97 -25.27 9.94
CA GLY A 307 -27.03 -25.31 8.83
C GLY A 307 -26.98 -24.00 8.05
N LEU A 308 -25.84 -23.76 7.41
CA LEU A 308 -25.62 -22.66 6.48
C LEU A 308 -25.12 -23.23 5.16
N TRP A 309 -25.64 -22.76 4.04
CA TRP A 309 -25.06 -23.00 2.73
C TRP A 309 -24.27 -21.78 2.29
N MET A 310 -23.11 -22.01 1.70
CA MET A 310 -22.20 -20.96 1.29
C MET A 310 -21.69 -21.22 -0.13
N ILE A 311 -21.55 -20.14 -0.91
CA ILE A 311 -20.79 -20.15 -2.16
C ILE A 311 -19.44 -19.47 -1.93
N THR A 312 -18.37 -20.10 -2.39
CA THR A 312 -16.99 -19.58 -2.34
C THR A 312 -16.37 -19.55 -3.73
N GLN A 313 -15.32 -18.73 -3.93
CA GLN A 313 -14.56 -18.68 -5.17
C GLN A 313 -13.08 -18.94 -4.92
N LYS A 314 -12.41 -19.71 -5.79
CA LYS A 314 -10.97 -19.99 -5.66
C LYS A 314 -10.10 -18.75 -5.81
N ASN A 315 -10.56 -17.78 -6.58
CA ASN A 315 -10.01 -16.44 -6.72
C ASN A 315 -11.16 -15.48 -7.09
N PRO A 316 -11.00 -14.16 -6.94
CA PRO A 316 -12.04 -13.20 -7.29
C PRO A 316 -12.54 -13.42 -8.73
N TYR A 317 -13.86 -13.60 -8.89
CA TYR A 317 -14.55 -13.89 -10.17
C TYR A 317 -14.20 -15.26 -10.79
N GLY A 318 -13.54 -16.13 -10.05
CA GLY A 318 -13.10 -17.43 -10.53
C GLY A 318 -14.10 -18.57 -10.34
N PRO A 319 -13.65 -19.80 -10.65
CA PRO A 319 -14.36 -21.04 -10.35
C PRO A 319 -14.87 -21.08 -8.91
N SER A 320 -16.12 -21.52 -8.74
CA SER A 320 -16.84 -21.43 -7.47
C SER A 320 -17.33 -22.79 -6.97
N GLU A 321 -17.39 -22.93 -5.65
CA GLU A 321 -17.85 -24.12 -4.94
C GLU A 321 -19.11 -23.81 -4.13
N ILE A 322 -19.91 -24.84 -3.87
CA ILE A 322 -21.03 -24.78 -2.93
C ILE A 322 -20.69 -25.66 -1.73
N LEU A 323 -20.74 -25.08 -0.53
CA LEU A 323 -20.48 -25.75 0.74
C LEU A 323 -21.74 -25.73 1.61
N ARG A 324 -21.90 -26.78 2.43
CA ARG A 324 -22.81 -26.77 3.58
C ARG A 324 -21.99 -26.82 4.86
N LEU A 325 -22.26 -25.87 5.74
CA LEU A 325 -21.73 -25.80 7.09
C LEU A 325 -22.81 -26.27 8.07
N SER A 326 -22.41 -27.02 9.09
CA SER A 326 -23.30 -27.46 10.16
C SER A 326 -22.61 -27.35 11.51
N SER A 327 -23.27 -26.70 12.46
CA SER A 327 -22.87 -26.68 13.87
C SER A 327 -23.52 -27.85 14.62
N GLN A 328 -22.77 -28.50 15.50
CA GLN A 328 -23.38 -29.39 16.50
C GLN A 328 -23.90 -28.54 17.68
N LEU A 329 -25.15 -28.76 18.09
CA LEU A 329 -25.74 -28.08 19.24
C LEU A 329 -24.84 -28.27 20.49
N GLY A 330 -24.34 -27.16 21.05
CA GLY A 330 -23.52 -27.16 22.26
C GLY A 330 -22.01 -27.37 22.06
N ILE A 331 -21.53 -27.39 20.82
CA ILE A 331 -20.08 -27.43 20.50
C ILE A 331 -19.78 -26.27 19.55
N ASP A 332 -18.85 -25.40 19.94
CA ASP A 332 -18.35 -24.29 19.11
C ASP A 332 -17.39 -24.80 18.02
N SER A 333 -17.84 -25.77 17.21
CA SER A 333 -17.09 -26.26 16.05
C SER A 333 -18.01 -26.51 14.86
N TRP A 334 -17.55 -26.09 13.68
CA TRP A 334 -18.30 -26.19 12.43
C TRP A 334 -17.73 -27.31 11.58
N ALA A 335 -18.60 -28.27 11.23
CA ALA A 335 -18.27 -29.22 10.17
C ALA A 335 -18.65 -28.60 8.82
N HIS A 336 -17.80 -28.77 7.81
CA HIS A 336 -18.07 -28.33 6.44
C HIS A 336 -18.09 -29.52 5.48
N ARG A 337 -18.90 -29.41 4.43
CA ARG A 337 -18.95 -30.37 3.34
C ARG A 337 -19.10 -29.66 2.01
N VAL A 338 -18.28 -30.03 1.04
CA VAL A 338 -18.44 -29.56 -0.34
C VAL A 338 -19.60 -30.31 -0.99
N ILE A 339 -20.60 -29.57 -1.45
CA ILE A 339 -21.80 -30.05 -2.14
C ILE A 339 -21.55 -30.09 -3.65
N GLU A 340 -20.92 -29.03 -4.18
CA GLU A 340 -20.51 -28.92 -5.57
C GLU A 340 -19.07 -28.41 -5.64
N GLN A 341 -18.23 -29.11 -6.40
CA GLN A 341 -16.82 -28.78 -6.60
C GLN A 341 -16.64 -27.65 -7.63
N ALA A 342 -15.54 -26.91 -7.53
CA ALA A 342 -15.21 -25.89 -8.51
C ALA A 342 -15.06 -26.49 -9.91
N ASN A 343 -15.76 -25.90 -10.88
CA ASN A 343 -15.59 -26.16 -12.30
C ASN A 343 -14.92 -24.93 -12.96
N SER A 344 -13.95 -25.15 -13.84
CA SER A 344 -13.09 -24.11 -14.43
C SER A 344 -13.82 -22.95 -15.10
N ASP A 345 -15.08 -23.12 -15.49
CA ASP A 345 -15.84 -22.10 -16.22
C ASP A 345 -17.15 -21.65 -15.55
N ARG A 346 -17.48 -22.23 -14.38
CA ARG A 346 -18.75 -21.98 -13.68
C ARG A 346 -18.56 -21.05 -12.50
N VAL A 347 -19.29 -19.94 -12.52
CA VAL A 347 -19.33 -18.94 -11.45
C VAL A 347 -20.75 -18.85 -10.91
N HIS A 348 -20.98 -19.44 -9.74
CA HIS A 348 -22.21 -19.27 -8.96
C HIS A 348 -22.24 -17.85 -8.36
N TYR A 349 -23.43 -17.29 -8.14
CA TYR A 349 -23.62 -15.95 -7.59
C TYR A 349 -24.54 -15.93 -6.38
N ASP A 350 -25.65 -16.68 -6.41
CA ASP A 350 -26.66 -16.70 -5.36
C ASP A 350 -27.33 -18.08 -5.29
N LEU A 351 -27.95 -18.37 -4.16
CA LEU A 351 -28.77 -19.57 -3.99
C LEU A 351 -30.04 -19.26 -3.19
N CYS A 352 -31.09 -20.03 -3.44
CA CYS A 352 -32.36 -19.92 -2.75
C CYS A 352 -33.00 -21.31 -2.56
N PHE A 353 -33.47 -21.60 -1.36
CA PHE A 353 -34.18 -22.86 -1.10
C PHE A 353 -35.63 -22.78 -1.58
N HIS A 354 -36.17 -23.92 -1.99
CA HIS A 354 -37.62 -24.04 -2.15
C HIS A 354 -38.33 -23.69 -0.83
N PRO A 355 -39.47 -22.95 -0.82
CA PRO A 355 -40.16 -22.58 0.42
C PRO A 355 -40.59 -23.77 1.30
N GLU A 356 -40.85 -24.91 0.66
CA GLU A 356 -41.19 -26.18 1.31
C GLU A 356 -39.97 -27.10 1.58
N PHE A 357 -38.73 -26.62 1.45
CA PHE A 357 -37.55 -27.40 1.82
C PHE A 357 -37.59 -27.81 3.31
N PRO A 358 -37.19 -29.04 3.68
CA PRO A 358 -36.65 -30.11 2.84
C PRO A 358 -37.71 -31.04 2.21
N ALA A 359 -39.02 -30.83 2.45
CA ALA A 359 -40.06 -31.71 1.91
C ALA A 359 -40.11 -31.69 0.37
N LYS A 360 -39.85 -30.52 -0.22
CA LYS A 360 -39.42 -30.40 -1.62
C LYS A 360 -37.89 -30.19 -1.62
N PRO A 361 -37.09 -31.21 -1.99
CA PRO A 361 -35.64 -31.18 -1.86
C PRO A 361 -34.95 -30.34 -2.95
N PHE A 362 -35.51 -29.19 -3.28
CA PHE A 362 -35.02 -28.33 -4.36
C PHE A 362 -34.27 -27.11 -3.83
N VAL A 363 -33.10 -26.86 -4.42
CA VAL A 363 -32.31 -25.65 -4.23
C VAL A 363 -32.12 -25.00 -5.59
N PHE A 364 -32.32 -23.69 -5.69
CA PHE A 364 -32.12 -22.93 -6.92
C PHE A 364 -30.82 -22.16 -6.82
N VAL A 365 -30.01 -22.21 -7.87
CA VAL A 365 -28.70 -21.58 -7.92
C VAL A 365 -28.62 -20.70 -9.15
N GLY A 366 -28.22 -19.45 -8.94
CA GLY A 366 -27.94 -18.49 -9.99
C GLY A 366 -26.46 -18.53 -10.32
N LEU A 367 -26.12 -18.70 -11.60
CA LEU A 367 -24.75 -18.84 -12.05
C LEU A 367 -24.52 -18.26 -13.43
N ASN A 368 -23.26 -18.12 -13.81
CA ASN A 368 -22.82 -17.88 -15.18
C ASN A 368 -21.80 -18.93 -15.63
N GLU A 369 -21.97 -19.42 -16.86
CA GLU A 369 -21.08 -20.40 -17.49
C GLU A 369 -21.11 -20.26 -19.02
N SER A 370 -20.10 -20.78 -19.72
CA SER A 370 -20.08 -20.75 -21.19
C SER A 370 -20.90 -21.88 -21.78
N VAL A 371 -21.71 -21.55 -22.77
CA VAL A 371 -22.57 -22.46 -23.52
C VAL A 371 -22.23 -22.29 -24.98
N ASN A 372 -21.64 -23.31 -25.59
CA ASN A 372 -21.14 -23.24 -26.98
C ASN A 372 -20.23 -22.02 -27.24
N GLY A 373 -19.39 -21.66 -26.26
CA GLY A 373 -18.46 -20.53 -26.35
C GLY A 373 -19.06 -19.15 -26.03
N VAL A 374 -20.34 -19.07 -25.65
CA VAL A 374 -21.01 -17.81 -25.26
C VAL A 374 -21.38 -17.86 -23.78
N LYS A 375 -21.00 -16.84 -23.01
CA LYS A 375 -21.35 -16.73 -21.59
C LYS A 375 -22.85 -16.54 -21.41
N HIS A 376 -23.43 -17.33 -20.50
CA HIS A 376 -24.86 -17.28 -20.16
C HIS A 376 -25.05 -17.20 -18.67
N SER A 377 -25.93 -16.31 -18.23
CA SER A 377 -26.52 -16.39 -16.91
C SER A 377 -27.63 -17.45 -16.92
N ARG A 378 -27.67 -18.27 -15.87
CA ARG A 378 -28.58 -19.42 -15.74
C ARG A 378 -29.13 -19.49 -14.33
N ILE A 379 -30.41 -19.87 -14.23
CA ILE A 379 -30.98 -20.38 -12.98
C ILE A 379 -31.09 -21.89 -13.10
N VAL A 380 -30.42 -22.61 -12.20
CA VAL A 380 -30.39 -24.07 -12.16
C VAL A 380 -31.08 -24.56 -10.89
N ARG A 381 -31.99 -25.52 -11.02
CA ARG A 381 -32.57 -26.26 -9.90
C ARG A 381 -31.71 -27.50 -9.63
N LEU A 382 -31.27 -27.65 -8.39
CA LEU A 382 -30.63 -28.83 -7.85
C LEU A 382 -31.66 -29.64 -7.06
N GLU A 383 -31.71 -30.95 -7.29
CA GLU A 383 -32.41 -31.88 -6.39
C GLU A 383 -31.39 -32.48 -5.42
N VAL A 384 -31.67 -32.37 -4.13
CA VAL A 384 -30.73 -32.71 -3.07
C VAL A 384 -31.25 -33.86 -2.23
N GLN A 385 -30.50 -34.95 -2.17
CA GLN A 385 -30.82 -36.06 -1.26
C GLN A 385 -30.05 -35.88 0.05
N GLN A 386 -30.79 -35.82 1.16
CA GLN A 386 -30.24 -35.76 2.52
C GLN A 386 -30.48 -37.09 3.26
N SER A 387 -29.45 -37.53 3.98
CA SER A 387 -29.44 -38.64 4.94
C SER A 387 -28.69 -38.19 6.19
N ASP A 388 -28.74 -38.97 7.27
CA ASP A 388 -28.10 -38.62 8.55
C ASP A 388 -26.59 -38.35 8.42
N GLU A 389 -25.92 -38.96 7.44
CA GLU A 389 -24.48 -38.84 7.21
C GLU A 389 -24.12 -38.07 5.92
N THR A 390 -25.05 -37.92 4.97
CA THR A 390 -24.72 -37.37 3.65
C THR A 390 -25.78 -36.46 3.04
N ILE A 391 -25.32 -35.37 2.43
CA ILE A 391 -26.09 -34.54 1.53
C ILE A 391 -25.38 -34.50 0.18
N ARG A 392 -26.13 -34.71 -0.91
CA ARG A 392 -25.59 -34.75 -2.29
C ARG A 392 -26.62 -34.29 -3.30
N ILE A 393 -26.13 -33.74 -4.41
CA ILE A 393 -26.94 -33.43 -5.58
C ILE A 393 -27.24 -34.74 -6.32
N VAL A 394 -28.51 -35.03 -6.60
CA VAL A 394 -28.96 -36.23 -7.34
C VAL A 394 -29.51 -35.91 -8.73
N ASP A 395 -29.94 -34.67 -8.96
CA ASP A 395 -30.37 -34.16 -10.27
C ASP A 395 -30.05 -32.67 -10.40
N GLN A 396 -29.84 -32.20 -11.64
CA GLN A 396 -29.66 -30.79 -11.98
C GLN A 396 -30.47 -30.44 -13.23
N ARG A 397 -31.18 -29.30 -13.18
CA ARG A 397 -32.02 -28.85 -14.28
C ARG A 397 -31.91 -27.35 -14.51
N VAL A 398 -31.59 -26.93 -15.74
CA VAL A 398 -31.67 -25.52 -16.15
C VAL A 398 -33.14 -25.10 -16.22
N ILE A 399 -33.48 -24.03 -15.51
CA ILE A 399 -34.84 -23.47 -15.47
C ILE A 399 -35.01 -22.38 -16.52
N ILE A 400 -34.09 -21.41 -16.54
CA ILE A 400 -34.11 -20.30 -17.49
C ILE A 400 -32.67 -19.82 -17.71
N GLU A 401 -32.38 -19.34 -18.93
CA GLU A 401 -31.06 -18.83 -19.30
C GLU A 401 -31.14 -17.67 -20.30
N TRP A 402 -30.10 -16.83 -20.30
CA TRP A 402 -29.92 -15.76 -21.28
C TRP A 402 -28.42 -15.46 -21.49
N PRO A 403 -28.01 -15.03 -22.70
CA PRO A 403 -26.64 -14.57 -22.93
C PRO A 403 -26.29 -13.37 -22.04
N SER A 404 -25.12 -13.41 -21.39
CA SER A 404 -24.65 -12.36 -20.48
C SER A 404 -23.15 -12.49 -20.23
N ASP A 405 -22.39 -11.43 -20.45
CA ASP A 405 -20.93 -11.38 -20.30
C ASP A 405 -20.49 -10.15 -19.48
N GLY A 406 -21.07 -10.02 -18.30
CA GLY A 406 -20.98 -8.84 -17.45
C GLY A 406 -22.37 -8.43 -16.94
N HIS A 407 -22.41 -7.75 -15.80
CA HIS A 407 -23.64 -7.39 -15.08
C HIS A 407 -24.66 -8.54 -15.06
N ASN A 408 -24.20 -9.70 -14.60
CA ASN A 408 -24.90 -10.96 -14.90
C ASN A 408 -26.23 -11.13 -14.16
N GLY A 409 -26.41 -10.40 -13.05
CA GLY A 409 -27.54 -10.60 -12.14
C GLY A 409 -27.57 -12.03 -11.57
N ALA A 410 -28.65 -12.73 -11.84
CA ALA A 410 -28.93 -14.09 -11.38
C ALA A 410 -29.07 -14.27 -9.85
N ALA A 411 -29.33 -13.20 -9.08
CA ALA A 411 -29.87 -13.33 -7.73
C ALA A 411 -31.31 -13.83 -7.75
N ILE A 412 -31.70 -14.59 -6.72
CA ILE A 412 -32.95 -15.35 -6.69
C ILE A 412 -33.64 -15.19 -5.34
N THR A 413 -34.96 -14.98 -5.35
CA THR A 413 -35.78 -15.10 -4.16
C THR A 413 -37.17 -15.64 -4.48
N PHE A 414 -37.81 -16.33 -3.54
CA PHE A 414 -39.23 -16.67 -3.65
C PHE A 414 -40.08 -15.54 -3.07
N GLY A 415 -41.11 -15.14 -3.81
CA GLY A 415 -42.16 -14.28 -3.27
C GLY A 415 -43.12 -15.06 -2.38
N LEU A 416 -43.91 -14.34 -1.57
CA LEU A 416 -45.00 -14.95 -0.79
C LEU A 416 -46.15 -15.47 -1.67
N ASP A 417 -46.15 -15.13 -2.95
CA ASP A 417 -47.04 -15.68 -3.98
C ASP A 417 -46.58 -17.06 -4.50
N GLY A 418 -45.48 -17.60 -3.97
CA GLY A 418 -44.89 -18.87 -4.37
C GLY A 418 -44.19 -18.84 -5.73
N LYS A 419 -43.93 -17.64 -6.29
CA LYS A 419 -43.22 -17.47 -7.56
C LYS A 419 -41.75 -17.18 -7.34
N LEU A 420 -40.94 -17.53 -8.33
CA LEU A 420 -39.51 -17.27 -8.32
C LEU A 420 -39.24 -15.91 -8.97
N TYR A 421 -38.57 -15.03 -8.24
CA TYR A 421 -38.11 -13.73 -8.71
C TYR A 421 -36.61 -13.79 -8.98
N ILE A 422 -36.21 -13.33 -10.16
CA ILE A 422 -34.84 -13.48 -10.67
C ILE A 422 -34.36 -12.14 -11.19
N THR A 423 -33.18 -11.71 -10.77
CA THR A 423 -32.55 -10.50 -11.33
C THR A 423 -31.80 -10.81 -12.61
N SER A 424 -31.77 -9.88 -13.55
CA SER A 424 -30.87 -9.91 -14.71
C SER A 424 -30.34 -8.49 -14.96
N GLY A 425 -29.03 -8.32 -15.08
CA GLY A 425 -28.48 -7.04 -15.50
C GLY A 425 -28.46 -6.89 -17.01
N ASP A 426 -27.89 -5.80 -17.50
CA ASP A 426 -27.89 -5.45 -18.93
C ASP A 426 -27.02 -6.35 -19.82
N GLY A 427 -26.20 -7.21 -19.21
CA GLY A 427 -25.39 -8.23 -19.89
C GLY A 427 -24.05 -7.70 -20.43
N THR A 428 -23.64 -6.50 -20.04
CA THR A 428 -22.38 -5.85 -20.47
C THR A 428 -21.41 -5.67 -19.30
N SER A 429 -20.15 -5.32 -19.56
CA SER A 429 -19.12 -5.11 -18.51
C SER A 429 -18.81 -3.64 -18.22
N ASP A 430 -19.46 -2.69 -18.87
CA ASP A 430 -19.18 -1.25 -18.74
C ASP A 430 -20.48 -0.43 -18.70
N SER A 431 -20.81 0.33 -19.75
CA SER A 431 -22.13 0.93 -19.94
C SER A 431 -23.06 -0.02 -20.69
N ASP A 432 -24.36 0.31 -20.70
CA ASP A 432 -25.38 -0.42 -21.46
C ASP A 432 -25.23 -0.21 -22.99
N THR A 433 -24.17 -0.76 -23.57
CA THR A 433 -23.84 -0.68 -24.99
C THR A 433 -24.85 -1.44 -25.86
N ASN A 434 -25.57 -2.39 -25.26
CA ASN A 434 -26.62 -3.17 -25.88
C ASN A 434 -28.02 -2.52 -25.79
N LEU A 435 -28.14 -1.35 -25.15
CA LEU A 435 -29.39 -0.60 -24.97
C LEU A 435 -30.53 -1.42 -24.34
N ARG A 436 -30.20 -2.28 -23.36
CA ARG A 436 -31.13 -3.23 -22.71
C ARG A 436 -32.01 -2.60 -21.65
N GLY A 437 -31.56 -1.49 -21.06
CA GLY A 437 -32.24 -0.88 -19.93
C GLY A 437 -33.74 -0.63 -20.19
N GLN A 438 -34.08 -0.08 -21.36
CA GLN A 438 -35.46 0.25 -21.74
C GLN A 438 -36.07 -0.74 -22.75
N ASP A 439 -35.35 -1.79 -23.13
CA ASP A 439 -35.80 -2.81 -24.09
C ASP A 439 -36.56 -3.94 -23.38
N LEU A 440 -37.85 -4.10 -23.69
CA LEU A 440 -38.70 -5.15 -23.11
C LEU A 440 -38.61 -6.49 -23.87
N THR A 441 -37.98 -6.54 -25.05
CA THR A 441 -37.95 -7.74 -25.90
C THR A 441 -36.91 -8.78 -25.45
N HIS A 442 -36.06 -8.44 -24.47
CA HIS A 442 -35.00 -9.29 -23.93
C HIS A 442 -35.17 -9.56 -22.43
N LEU A 443 -34.54 -10.64 -21.95
CA LEU A 443 -34.57 -11.03 -20.54
C LEU A 443 -33.61 -10.20 -19.67
N THR A 444 -32.71 -9.42 -20.25
CA THR A 444 -31.69 -8.62 -19.57
C THR A 444 -32.24 -7.28 -19.06
N ALA A 445 -31.60 -6.71 -18.03
CA ALA A 445 -31.99 -5.48 -17.35
C ALA A 445 -33.37 -5.55 -16.68
N LYS A 446 -33.69 -6.67 -16.02
CA LYS A 446 -35.02 -6.98 -15.46
C LYS A 446 -34.97 -7.51 -14.03
N VAL A 447 -36.14 -7.44 -13.37
CA VAL A 447 -36.58 -8.50 -12.46
C VAL A 447 -37.58 -9.35 -13.23
N LEU A 448 -37.33 -10.66 -13.29
CA LEU A 448 -38.19 -11.66 -13.91
C LEU A 448 -39.03 -12.36 -12.83
N ARG A 449 -40.23 -12.81 -13.17
CA ARG A 449 -41.11 -13.60 -12.29
C ARG A 449 -41.66 -14.81 -13.05
N ILE A 450 -41.37 -16.01 -12.53
CA ILE A 450 -41.79 -17.29 -13.14
C ILE A 450 -42.40 -18.23 -12.11
N ASP A 451 -43.22 -19.17 -12.59
CA ASP A 451 -43.82 -20.23 -11.77
C ASP A 451 -43.15 -21.58 -12.03
N ILE A 452 -42.47 -22.12 -11.02
CA ILE A 452 -41.76 -23.40 -11.09
C ILE A 452 -42.61 -24.60 -10.65
N GLU A 453 -43.72 -24.36 -9.95
CA GLU A 453 -44.53 -25.41 -9.31
C GLU A 453 -45.29 -26.25 -10.33
N GLN A 454 -45.57 -25.66 -11.49
CA GLN A 454 -46.25 -26.31 -12.61
C GLN A 454 -45.30 -26.66 -13.76
N SER A 455 -44.03 -26.88 -13.43
CA SER A 455 -43.02 -27.30 -14.40
C SER A 455 -43.24 -28.75 -14.85
N THR A 456 -43.01 -29.01 -16.13
CA THR A 456 -42.97 -30.36 -16.73
C THR A 456 -41.57 -30.61 -17.29
N GLU A 457 -41.25 -31.80 -17.78
CA GLU A 457 -39.92 -32.07 -18.38
C GLU A 457 -39.63 -31.20 -19.62
N SER A 458 -40.63 -30.95 -20.46
CA SER A 458 -40.51 -30.11 -21.65
C SER A 458 -40.61 -28.61 -21.38
N GLU A 459 -41.21 -28.22 -20.24
CA GLU A 459 -41.48 -26.83 -19.90
C GLU A 459 -41.01 -26.56 -18.46
N PRO A 460 -39.77 -26.06 -18.27
CA PRO A 460 -39.15 -25.94 -16.95
C PRO A 460 -39.80 -24.93 -16.02
N TYR A 461 -40.68 -24.06 -16.53
CA TYR A 461 -41.50 -23.13 -15.77
C TYR A 461 -42.74 -22.71 -16.56
N ARG A 462 -43.69 -22.09 -15.87
CA ARG A 462 -44.83 -21.36 -16.45
C ARG A 462 -44.64 -19.86 -16.27
N ILE A 463 -45.23 -19.08 -17.16
CA ILE A 463 -45.30 -17.64 -17.02
C ILE A 463 -46.62 -17.30 -16.33
N PRO A 464 -46.60 -16.64 -15.15
CA PRO A 464 -47.83 -16.21 -14.49
C PRO A 464 -48.67 -15.27 -15.36
N LEU A 465 -49.98 -15.51 -15.43
CA LEU A 465 -50.91 -14.70 -16.26
C LEU A 465 -51.07 -13.27 -15.73
N ASP A 466 -50.78 -13.05 -14.45
CA ASP A 466 -50.79 -11.75 -13.76
C ASP A 466 -49.46 -10.99 -13.90
N ASN A 467 -48.50 -11.49 -14.69
CA ASN A 467 -47.30 -10.70 -14.98
C ASN A 467 -47.68 -9.42 -15.76
N PRO A 468 -47.10 -8.25 -15.42
CA PRO A 468 -47.50 -6.94 -15.96
C PRO A 468 -47.43 -6.83 -17.48
N PHE A 469 -46.49 -7.56 -18.09
CA PHE A 469 -46.24 -7.53 -19.53
C PHE A 469 -46.76 -8.76 -20.27
N PHE A 470 -47.57 -9.61 -19.62
CA PHE A 470 -48.01 -10.89 -20.19
C PHE A 470 -48.73 -10.75 -21.54
N HIS A 471 -49.57 -9.72 -21.68
CA HIS A 471 -50.38 -9.46 -22.88
C HIS A 471 -49.69 -8.54 -23.90
N ARG A 472 -48.47 -8.08 -23.62
CA ARG A 472 -47.74 -7.16 -24.49
C ARG A 472 -46.95 -7.96 -25.53
N ALA A 473 -47.21 -7.71 -26.82
CA ALA A 473 -46.63 -8.49 -27.92
C ALA A 473 -45.12 -8.27 -28.08
N ASP A 474 -44.64 -7.06 -27.77
CA ASP A 474 -43.25 -6.61 -27.85
C ASP A 474 -42.49 -6.74 -26.51
N ALA A 475 -42.92 -7.64 -25.62
CA ALA A 475 -42.28 -7.85 -24.33
C ALA A 475 -42.04 -9.32 -24.00
N ARG A 476 -40.95 -9.58 -23.28
CA ARG A 476 -40.75 -10.84 -22.57
C ARG A 476 -41.75 -10.94 -21.43
N LYS A 477 -42.62 -11.93 -21.51
CA LYS A 477 -43.74 -12.13 -20.57
C LYS A 477 -43.27 -12.52 -19.17
N GLU A 478 -42.02 -12.97 -19.03
CA GLU A 478 -41.33 -13.20 -17.78
C GLU A 478 -41.05 -11.90 -17.01
N THR A 479 -41.08 -10.74 -17.68
CA THR A 479 -40.75 -9.46 -17.08
C THR A 479 -41.73 -9.09 -15.96
N TRP A 480 -41.19 -8.81 -14.78
CA TRP A 480 -41.91 -8.22 -13.66
C TRP A 480 -41.63 -6.72 -13.54
N ALA A 481 -40.35 -6.33 -13.61
CA ALA A 481 -39.89 -4.95 -13.63
C ALA A 481 -38.66 -4.81 -14.54
N TYR A 482 -38.34 -3.60 -14.99
CA TYR A 482 -37.24 -3.36 -15.93
C TYR A 482 -36.49 -2.04 -15.66
N GLY A 483 -35.44 -1.76 -16.42
CA GLY A 483 -34.63 -0.55 -16.24
C GLY A 483 -33.52 -0.70 -15.23
N LEU A 484 -32.88 -1.87 -15.15
CA LEU A 484 -31.78 -2.16 -14.20
C LEU A 484 -30.43 -2.32 -14.91
N ARG A 485 -29.35 -1.84 -14.29
CA ARG A 485 -27.97 -2.03 -14.77
C ARG A 485 -27.37 -3.34 -14.30
N ASN A 486 -26.98 -3.39 -13.02
CA ASN A 486 -26.35 -4.54 -12.38
C ASN A 486 -27.02 -4.85 -11.03
N PRO A 487 -28.20 -5.48 -11.04
CA PRO A 487 -28.88 -5.92 -9.82
C PRO A 487 -28.12 -7.09 -9.16
N TRP A 488 -27.61 -6.92 -7.93
CA TRP A 488 -26.68 -7.89 -7.31
C TRP A 488 -27.31 -8.85 -6.28
N ARG A 489 -28.07 -8.34 -5.30
CA ARG A 489 -28.83 -9.17 -4.34
C ARG A 489 -30.27 -8.74 -4.26
N ILE A 490 -31.14 -9.74 -4.19
CA ILE A 490 -32.59 -9.59 -4.04
C ILE A 490 -33.06 -10.34 -2.80
N THR A 491 -34.06 -9.82 -2.08
CA THR A 491 -34.64 -10.48 -0.91
C THR A 491 -36.11 -10.16 -0.77
N THR A 492 -36.91 -11.19 -0.53
CA THR A 492 -38.29 -11.05 -0.08
C THR A 492 -38.34 -10.93 1.44
N ASP A 493 -39.00 -9.88 1.92
CA ASP A 493 -39.44 -9.78 3.31
C ASP A 493 -40.51 -10.84 3.60
N THR A 494 -40.18 -11.78 4.49
CA THR A 494 -41.02 -12.95 4.80
C THR A 494 -42.34 -12.59 5.49
N GLU A 495 -42.47 -11.39 6.06
CA GLU A 495 -43.72 -10.94 6.67
C GLU A 495 -44.55 -10.07 5.74
N SER A 496 -43.97 -9.04 5.12
CA SER A 496 -44.74 -8.10 4.28
C SER A 496 -44.86 -8.51 2.81
N GLY A 497 -44.05 -9.48 2.36
CA GLY A 497 -43.98 -9.91 0.95
C GLY A 497 -43.30 -8.92 0.02
N ARG A 498 -42.74 -7.83 0.55
CA ARG A 498 -42.00 -6.82 -0.21
C ARG A 498 -40.67 -7.37 -0.67
N ILE A 499 -40.30 -7.06 -1.90
CA ILE A 499 -39.04 -7.51 -2.49
C ILE A 499 -38.07 -6.34 -2.58
N TRP A 500 -36.93 -6.46 -1.93
CA TRP A 500 -35.86 -5.47 -1.91
C TRP A 500 -34.74 -5.87 -2.86
N LEU A 501 -34.13 -4.88 -3.49
CA LEU A 501 -33.09 -5.07 -4.49
C LEU A 501 -31.97 -4.04 -4.33
N GLY A 502 -30.73 -4.52 -4.26
CA GLY A 502 -29.53 -3.70 -4.42
C GLY A 502 -29.07 -3.68 -5.89
N GLN A 503 -28.70 -2.52 -6.41
CA GLN A 503 -28.27 -2.34 -7.80
C GLN A 503 -27.08 -1.38 -7.89
N ASN A 504 -26.09 -1.73 -8.72
CA ASN A 504 -24.89 -0.92 -8.94
C ASN A 504 -25.02 0.00 -10.14
N GLY A 505 -24.80 1.29 -9.95
CA GLY A 505 -24.77 2.27 -11.02
C GLY A 505 -23.47 2.21 -11.81
N GLN A 506 -23.18 3.27 -12.55
CA GLN A 506 -22.03 3.39 -13.43
C GLN A 506 -21.08 4.49 -12.92
N ASP A 507 -21.57 5.73 -12.81
CA ASP A 507 -20.72 6.91 -12.66
C ASP A 507 -20.76 7.48 -11.25
N LEU A 508 -21.97 7.73 -10.70
CA LEU A 508 -22.12 8.53 -9.49
C LEU A 508 -23.02 7.92 -8.41
N TRP A 509 -23.88 6.95 -8.74
CA TRP A 509 -24.95 6.56 -7.82
C TRP A 509 -25.12 5.05 -7.70
N GLU A 510 -25.26 4.58 -6.47
CA GLU A 510 -25.69 3.21 -6.13
C GLU A 510 -27.13 3.23 -5.59
N GLN A 511 -27.94 2.21 -5.91
CA GLN A 511 -29.40 2.27 -5.70
C GLN A 511 -29.96 1.10 -4.87
N VAL A 512 -30.93 1.42 -4.02
CA VAL A 512 -31.83 0.44 -3.38
C VAL A 512 -33.25 0.62 -3.91
N TYR A 513 -33.83 -0.45 -4.43
CA TYR A 513 -35.21 -0.48 -4.92
C TYR A 513 -36.11 -1.37 -4.06
N LEU A 514 -37.36 -0.92 -3.92
CA LEU A 514 -38.48 -1.78 -3.57
C LEU A 514 -39.16 -2.22 -4.86
N VAL A 515 -39.07 -3.51 -5.19
CA VAL A 515 -39.48 -4.04 -6.49
C VAL A 515 -41.00 -4.02 -6.62
N GLN A 516 -41.50 -3.37 -7.67
CA GLN A 516 -42.94 -3.24 -7.97
C GLN A 516 -43.30 -3.84 -9.34
N PRO A 517 -44.52 -4.40 -9.50
CA PRO A 517 -45.01 -4.85 -10.80
C PRO A 517 -45.04 -3.72 -11.82
N GLY A 518 -44.43 -3.94 -12.98
CA GLY A 518 -44.44 -3.03 -14.12
C GLY A 518 -43.49 -1.85 -14.00
N ALA A 519 -42.74 -1.75 -12.90
CA ALA A 519 -41.86 -0.61 -12.66
C ALA A 519 -40.75 -0.51 -13.72
N ASN A 520 -40.52 0.73 -14.16
CA ASN A 520 -39.41 1.13 -14.99
C ASN A 520 -38.41 1.92 -14.13
N TYR A 521 -37.23 1.38 -13.84
CA TYR A 521 -36.20 2.06 -13.03
C TYR A 521 -35.27 2.95 -13.85
N GLY A 522 -35.57 3.16 -15.13
CA GLY A 522 -35.00 4.23 -15.93
C GLY A 522 -33.62 3.98 -16.53
N TRP A 523 -32.88 2.95 -16.12
CA TRP A 523 -31.60 2.61 -16.79
C TRP A 523 -31.86 2.38 -18.28
N SER A 524 -31.04 2.86 -19.21
CA SER A 524 -29.82 3.67 -19.05
C SER A 524 -30.04 5.16 -19.39
N VAL A 525 -31.30 5.61 -19.36
CA VAL A 525 -31.64 7.05 -19.49
C VAL A 525 -31.41 7.76 -18.16
N MET A 526 -31.69 7.08 -17.06
CA MET A 526 -31.48 7.52 -15.68
C MET A 526 -30.40 6.66 -15.01
N GLU A 527 -29.72 7.26 -14.04
CA GLU A 527 -28.89 6.58 -13.04
C GLU A 527 -29.41 6.98 -11.65
N GLY A 528 -30.15 6.07 -11.01
CA GLY A 528 -30.95 6.40 -9.84
C GLY A 528 -31.99 7.47 -10.16
N ALA A 529 -32.09 8.50 -9.33
CA ALA A 529 -32.95 9.65 -9.57
C ALA A 529 -32.37 10.70 -10.55
N SER A 530 -31.14 10.51 -11.06
CA SER A 530 -30.43 11.50 -11.89
C SER A 530 -30.50 11.18 -13.39
N ASP A 531 -30.56 12.23 -14.21
CA ASP A 531 -30.41 12.09 -15.67
C ASP A 531 -29.01 11.55 -16.01
N PHE A 532 -28.94 10.59 -16.94
CA PHE A 532 -27.69 9.99 -17.39
C PHE A 532 -27.51 10.15 -18.91
N TYR A 533 -27.93 9.18 -19.72
CA TYR A 533 -27.95 9.32 -21.18
C TYR A 533 -29.34 9.72 -21.69
N THR A 534 -29.65 11.01 -21.56
CA THR A 534 -30.95 11.58 -21.95
C THR A 534 -31.27 11.48 -23.44
N ASN A 535 -30.27 11.20 -24.28
CA ASN A 535 -30.42 10.98 -25.72
C ASN A 535 -30.85 9.54 -26.08
N ARG A 536 -30.86 8.59 -25.13
CA ARG A 536 -31.33 7.22 -25.38
C ARG A 536 -32.86 7.16 -25.40
N GLN A 537 -33.39 6.14 -26.09
CA GLN A 537 -34.82 5.92 -26.17
C GLN A 537 -35.41 5.64 -24.78
N ARG A 538 -36.40 6.44 -24.39
CA ARG A 538 -37.17 6.22 -23.16
C ARG A 538 -38.22 5.13 -23.36
N GLY A 539 -38.44 4.32 -22.33
CA GLY A 539 -39.58 3.42 -22.23
C GLY A 539 -40.91 4.20 -22.16
N GLN A 540 -42.02 3.49 -22.33
CA GLN A 540 -43.36 4.09 -22.33
C GLN A 540 -43.87 4.34 -20.91
N GLU A 541 -43.44 3.52 -19.95
CA GLU A 541 -43.82 3.59 -18.55
C GLU A 541 -43.02 4.68 -17.83
N PRO A 542 -43.64 5.41 -16.89
CA PRO A 542 -42.95 6.43 -16.10
C PRO A 542 -41.85 5.82 -15.23
N PHE A 543 -40.79 6.59 -15.01
CA PHE A 543 -39.69 6.16 -14.16
C PHE A 543 -40.10 6.12 -12.70
N VAL A 544 -39.76 5.03 -12.02
CA VAL A 544 -39.94 4.84 -10.58
C VAL A 544 -38.61 5.13 -9.91
N PRO A 545 -38.53 6.14 -9.02
CA PRO A 545 -37.29 6.45 -8.33
C PRO A 545 -36.92 5.34 -7.33
N PRO A 546 -35.64 5.20 -7.02
CA PRO A 546 -35.15 4.33 -5.97
C PRO A 546 -35.65 4.77 -4.59
N VAL A 547 -35.73 3.81 -3.67
CA VAL A 547 -36.05 4.07 -2.26
C VAL A 547 -34.90 4.86 -1.61
N LYS A 548 -33.67 4.57 -2.02
CA LYS A 548 -32.47 5.25 -1.56
C LYS A 548 -31.41 5.22 -2.65
N ASP A 549 -30.78 6.38 -2.85
CA ASP A 549 -29.55 6.53 -3.65
C ASP A 549 -28.38 6.92 -2.76
N HIS A 550 -27.25 6.30 -3.01
CA HIS A 550 -25.98 6.62 -2.38
C HIS A 550 -25.03 7.19 -3.43
N HIS A 551 -24.55 8.41 -3.19
CA HIS A 551 -23.53 9.00 -4.03
C HIS A 551 -22.23 8.17 -3.92
N HIS A 552 -21.41 8.23 -4.95
CA HIS A 552 -20.17 7.51 -5.02
C HIS A 552 -19.14 7.92 -3.92
N SER A 553 -19.32 9.07 -3.28
CA SER A 553 -18.57 9.41 -2.07
C SER A 553 -18.92 8.54 -0.85
N GLN A 554 -20.04 7.82 -0.87
CA GLN A 554 -20.57 7.00 0.22
C GLN A 554 -20.56 5.49 -0.08
N ALA A 555 -20.81 5.09 -1.33
CA ALA A 555 -20.88 3.70 -1.79
C ALA A 555 -20.25 3.59 -3.19
N ARG A 556 -19.83 2.41 -3.66
CA ARG A 556 -19.28 2.23 -5.02
C ARG A 556 -19.70 0.95 -5.72
N SER A 557 -20.24 0.00 -4.95
CA SER A 557 -20.64 -1.33 -5.39
C SER A 557 -21.59 -1.90 -4.32
N LEU A 558 -22.79 -1.36 -4.26
CA LEU A 558 -23.85 -1.75 -3.34
C LEU A 558 -24.26 -3.21 -3.56
N THR A 559 -24.12 -3.99 -2.50
CA THR A 559 -24.37 -5.43 -2.50
C THR A 559 -25.86 -5.73 -2.36
N GLY A 560 -26.60 -4.92 -1.61
CA GLY A 560 -27.92 -5.27 -1.09
C GLY A 560 -27.81 -6.04 0.22
N GLY A 561 -28.89 -6.69 0.65
CA GLY A 561 -28.91 -7.43 1.92
C GLY A 561 -30.26 -8.07 2.24
N ILE A 562 -30.64 -8.06 3.53
CA ILE A 562 -31.77 -8.81 4.08
C ILE A 562 -32.77 -7.92 4.82
N VAL A 563 -34.01 -8.38 4.99
CA VAL A 563 -34.94 -7.76 5.95
C VAL A 563 -34.85 -8.49 7.29
N TYR A 564 -34.50 -7.78 8.36
CA TYR A 564 -34.31 -8.41 9.65
C TYR A 564 -35.66 -8.70 10.34
N ARG A 565 -35.95 -10.00 10.54
CA ARG A 565 -37.14 -10.51 11.24
C ARG A 565 -36.78 -11.39 12.45
N GLY A 566 -35.52 -11.38 12.87
CA GLY A 566 -35.05 -12.15 14.02
C GLY A 566 -35.57 -11.60 15.35
N SER A 567 -35.49 -12.44 16.39
CA SER A 567 -35.99 -12.11 17.74
C SER A 567 -34.89 -11.79 18.75
N GLN A 568 -33.63 -11.69 18.32
CA GLN A 568 -32.50 -11.49 19.23
C GLN A 568 -32.49 -10.04 19.76
N VAL A 569 -32.35 -9.91 21.09
CA VAL A 569 -32.52 -8.64 21.80
C VAL A 569 -31.58 -7.54 21.32
N ASP A 570 -30.34 -7.92 20.98
CA ASP A 570 -29.28 -7.02 20.51
C ASP A 570 -29.60 -6.33 19.18
N TYR A 571 -30.48 -6.91 18.36
CA TYR A 571 -30.91 -6.36 17.07
C TYR A 571 -32.35 -5.86 17.08
N ARG A 572 -32.97 -5.71 18.25
CA ARG A 572 -34.37 -5.28 18.35
C ARG A 572 -34.64 -3.95 17.64
N SER A 573 -33.64 -3.07 17.59
CA SER A 573 -33.71 -1.81 16.84
C SER A 573 -33.84 -2.01 15.33
N LEU A 574 -33.31 -3.12 14.79
CA LEU A 574 -33.32 -3.46 13.37
C LEU A 574 -34.58 -4.21 12.91
N LEU A 575 -35.53 -4.51 13.80
CA LEU A 575 -36.73 -5.26 13.43
C LEU A 575 -37.50 -4.57 12.29
N GLY A 576 -37.72 -5.31 11.20
CA GLY A 576 -38.37 -4.84 9.98
C GLY A 576 -37.52 -3.93 9.08
N ALA A 577 -36.26 -3.68 9.43
CA ALA A 577 -35.34 -2.93 8.59
C ALA A 577 -34.81 -3.78 7.45
N TYR A 578 -34.67 -3.19 6.27
CA TYR A 578 -33.78 -3.70 5.23
C TYR A 578 -32.34 -3.30 5.57
N VAL A 579 -31.53 -4.29 5.96
CA VAL A 579 -30.11 -4.15 6.29
C VAL A 579 -29.29 -4.55 5.07
N TYR A 580 -28.46 -3.64 4.58
CA TYR A 580 -27.69 -3.82 3.34
C TYR A 580 -26.33 -3.14 3.46
N GLY A 581 -25.41 -3.49 2.57
CA GLY A 581 -24.06 -2.93 2.57
C GLY A 581 -23.45 -2.79 1.19
N ASP A 582 -22.22 -2.32 1.18
CA ASP A 582 -21.46 -2.00 -0.02
C ASP A 582 -20.12 -2.74 -0.04
N TYR A 583 -19.77 -3.32 -1.18
CA TYR A 583 -18.59 -4.15 -1.36
C TYR A 583 -17.28 -3.36 -1.28
N SER A 584 -17.24 -2.12 -1.74
CA SER A 584 -15.99 -1.36 -1.86
C SER A 584 -15.65 -0.55 -0.62
N THR A 585 -16.66 -0.09 0.10
CA THR A 585 -16.52 0.76 1.28
C THR A 585 -16.70 -0.03 2.58
N GLY A 586 -17.38 -1.19 2.54
CA GLY A 586 -17.68 -2.00 3.72
C GLY A 586 -18.71 -1.38 4.66
N LYS A 587 -19.32 -0.25 4.28
CA LYS A 587 -20.40 0.40 5.04
C LYS A 587 -21.69 -0.42 5.00
N ILE A 588 -22.45 -0.33 6.08
CA ILE A 588 -23.72 -1.03 6.29
C ILE A 588 -24.78 -0.02 6.72
N TRP A 589 -25.93 -0.05 6.06
CA TRP A 589 -27.08 0.81 6.33
C TRP A 589 -28.31 -0.02 6.66
N ALA A 590 -29.29 0.66 7.27
CA ALA A 590 -30.61 0.12 7.52
C ALA A 590 -31.69 1.10 7.03
N ILE A 591 -32.72 0.58 6.35
CA ILE A 591 -33.91 1.33 5.93
C ILE A 591 -35.16 0.70 6.54
N TRP A 592 -35.97 1.50 7.23
CA TRP A 592 -37.32 1.13 7.66
C TRP A 592 -38.33 1.75 6.70
N HIS A 593 -39.27 0.96 6.20
CA HIS A 593 -40.23 1.40 5.19
C HIS A 593 -41.62 0.86 5.51
N ASP A 594 -42.64 1.72 5.47
CA ASP A 594 -44.02 1.35 5.84
C ASP A 594 -44.83 0.76 4.67
N GLY A 595 -44.28 0.80 3.46
CA GLY A 595 -44.89 0.33 2.21
C GLY A 595 -45.28 1.46 1.27
N LYS A 596 -45.26 2.69 1.76
CA LYS A 596 -45.53 3.91 1.00
C LYS A 596 -44.30 4.83 0.97
N GLN A 597 -43.59 4.92 2.08
CA GLN A 597 -42.45 5.80 2.24
C GLN A 597 -41.39 5.23 3.20
N VAL A 598 -40.18 5.77 3.09
CA VAL A 598 -39.11 5.57 4.07
C VAL A 598 -39.52 6.22 5.39
N VAL A 599 -39.48 5.45 6.47
CA VAL A 599 -39.74 5.90 7.84
C VAL A 599 -38.45 6.37 8.50
N ASP A 600 -37.36 5.62 8.30
CA ASP A 600 -36.02 5.94 8.80
C ASP A 600 -34.97 5.32 7.87
N SER A 601 -33.80 5.94 7.79
CA SER A 601 -32.65 5.46 7.02
C SER A 601 -31.36 6.02 7.61
N ARG A 602 -30.41 5.13 7.92
CA ARG A 602 -29.13 5.53 8.53
C ARG A 602 -28.04 4.49 8.31
N GLU A 603 -26.80 4.94 8.40
CA GLU A 603 -25.62 4.09 8.52
C GLU A 603 -25.63 3.45 9.92
N ILE A 604 -25.32 2.15 9.98
CA ILE A 604 -25.36 1.39 11.22
C ILE A 604 -24.02 0.74 11.58
N ALA A 605 -23.11 0.57 10.61
CA ALA A 605 -21.74 0.13 10.81
C ALA A 605 -20.84 0.58 9.65
N ASP A 606 -19.57 0.82 9.95
CA ASP A 606 -18.49 1.09 8.98
C ASP A 606 -17.42 0.02 9.23
N THR A 607 -17.08 -0.76 8.22
CA THR A 607 -16.31 -2.00 8.38
C THR A 607 -15.24 -2.13 7.30
N PRO A 608 -14.14 -2.86 7.55
CA PRO A 608 -13.11 -3.07 6.53
C PRO A 608 -13.48 -4.16 5.51
N HIS A 609 -14.71 -4.68 5.54
CA HIS A 609 -15.10 -5.86 4.79
C HIS A 609 -15.44 -5.57 3.33
N ALA A 610 -15.04 -6.47 2.44
CA ALA A 610 -15.56 -6.50 1.08
C ALA A 610 -16.87 -7.30 1.04
N ILE A 611 -17.97 -6.65 1.40
CA ILE A 611 -19.25 -7.30 1.71
C ILE A 611 -19.93 -7.86 0.45
N THR A 612 -20.22 -9.16 0.40
CA THR A 612 -20.90 -9.82 -0.74
C THR A 612 -22.26 -10.43 -0.40
N SER A 613 -22.54 -10.67 0.88
CA SER A 613 -23.79 -11.29 1.32
C SER A 613 -24.05 -11.03 2.81
N PHE A 614 -25.33 -10.90 3.13
CA PHE A 614 -25.88 -10.93 4.48
C PHE A 614 -26.79 -12.16 4.62
N GLU A 615 -26.86 -12.70 5.82
CA GLU A 615 -27.85 -13.74 6.17
C GLU A 615 -28.31 -13.61 7.62
N SER A 616 -29.60 -13.85 7.86
CA SER A 616 -30.17 -13.95 9.21
C SER A 616 -30.22 -15.42 9.61
N MET A 617 -29.39 -15.78 10.59
CA MET A 617 -29.31 -17.14 11.11
C MET A 617 -30.55 -17.48 11.97
N SER A 618 -30.79 -18.78 12.20
CA SER A 618 -31.95 -19.25 12.97
C SER A 618 -31.96 -18.84 14.45
N ASN A 619 -30.80 -18.45 14.99
CA ASN A 619 -30.66 -17.83 16.31
C ASN A 619 -30.96 -16.31 16.32
N GLY A 620 -31.19 -15.70 15.16
CA GLY A 620 -31.43 -14.27 15.00
C GLY A 620 -30.17 -13.42 14.81
N GLU A 621 -28.99 -14.02 14.69
CA GLU A 621 -27.77 -13.29 14.36
C GLU A 621 -27.72 -12.89 12.88
N ILE A 622 -27.09 -11.75 12.59
CA ILE A 622 -26.82 -11.31 11.22
C ILE A 622 -25.37 -11.63 10.88
N TRP A 623 -25.16 -12.50 9.90
CA TRP A 623 -23.86 -12.91 9.41
C TRP A 623 -23.54 -12.22 8.08
N ILE A 624 -22.28 -11.93 7.85
CA ILE A 624 -21.75 -11.12 6.75
C ILE A 624 -20.59 -11.87 6.11
N ALA A 625 -20.63 -12.06 4.79
CA ALA A 625 -19.50 -12.58 4.02
C ALA A 625 -18.54 -11.44 3.66
N ASP A 626 -17.26 -11.60 4.01
CA ASP A 626 -16.15 -10.74 3.61
C ASP A 626 -15.31 -11.45 2.55
N HIS A 627 -15.48 -11.01 1.31
CA HIS A 627 -14.89 -11.63 0.13
C HIS A 627 -13.36 -11.53 0.11
N LEU A 628 -12.80 -10.32 0.34
CA LEU A 628 -11.35 -10.11 0.31
C LEU A 628 -10.68 -10.52 1.62
N GLY A 629 -11.36 -10.36 2.75
CA GLY A 629 -10.87 -10.85 4.04
C GLY A 629 -10.98 -12.36 4.23
N LYS A 630 -11.58 -13.07 3.25
CA LYS A 630 -11.78 -14.53 3.23
C LYS A 630 -12.37 -15.04 4.55
N SER A 631 -13.45 -14.39 4.98
CA SER A 631 -14.00 -14.64 6.30
C SER A 631 -15.50 -14.42 6.34
N ILE A 632 -16.11 -14.90 7.42
CA ILE A 632 -17.48 -14.54 7.81
C ILE A 632 -17.38 -13.80 9.13
N SER A 633 -18.11 -12.70 9.24
CA SER A 633 -18.26 -11.93 10.47
C SER A 633 -19.72 -11.90 10.90
N LYS A 634 -19.98 -11.75 12.20
CA LYS A 634 -21.30 -11.38 12.69
C LYS A 634 -21.37 -9.88 12.97
N LEU A 635 -22.50 -9.26 12.66
CA LEU A 635 -22.80 -7.91 13.11
C LEU A 635 -23.06 -7.95 14.62
N VAL A 636 -22.50 -7.04 15.42
CA VAL A 636 -22.69 -7.02 16.88
C VAL A 636 -22.88 -5.58 17.36
N PRO A 637 -23.58 -5.34 18.49
CA PRO A 637 -23.69 -4.01 19.05
C PRO A 637 -22.31 -3.40 19.30
N ASN A 638 -22.13 -2.14 18.87
CA ASN A 638 -20.92 -1.41 19.14
C ASN A 638 -20.93 -0.91 20.59
N ARG A 639 -19.90 -1.28 21.35
CA ARG A 639 -19.71 -0.88 22.74
C ARG A 639 -18.52 0.04 22.93
N ALA A 640 -18.00 0.61 21.84
CA ALA A 640 -16.98 1.63 21.88
C ALA A 640 -17.46 2.83 22.71
N GLU A 641 -16.56 3.40 23.49
CA GLU A 641 -16.82 4.62 24.24
C GLU A 641 -17.02 5.79 23.27
N ASP A 642 -18.02 6.64 23.53
CA ASP A 642 -18.19 7.88 22.78
C ASP A 642 -17.10 8.88 23.19
N THR A 643 -16.19 9.17 22.26
CA THR A 643 -15.10 10.14 22.44
C THR A 643 -15.31 11.43 21.66
N SER A 644 -16.45 11.59 20.98
CA SER A 644 -16.73 12.72 20.07
C SER A 644 -16.59 14.10 20.72
N ASP A 645 -17.02 14.24 21.97
CA ASP A 645 -16.90 15.48 22.75
C ASP A 645 -15.44 15.85 23.10
N ARG A 646 -14.53 14.88 23.10
CA ARG A 646 -13.10 15.07 23.41
C ARG A 646 -12.26 15.30 22.15
N PHE A 647 -12.80 14.99 20.97
CA PHE A 647 -12.06 15.12 19.73
C PHE A 647 -11.82 16.60 19.39
N PRO A 648 -10.57 17.01 19.07
CA PRO A 648 -10.25 18.39 18.71
C PRO A 648 -11.10 18.91 17.54
N ARG A 649 -11.85 20.00 17.72
CA ARG A 649 -12.61 20.67 16.65
C ARG A 649 -11.84 21.84 16.04
N LEU A 650 -10.81 22.32 16.73
CA LEU A 650 -9.87 23.33 16.23
C LEU A 650 -8.46 22.74 16.12
N LEU A 651 -7.68 23.22 15.14
CA LEU A 651 -6.32 22.77 14.93
C LEU A 651 -5.43 23.11 16.14
N SER A 652 -5.67 24.24 16.80
CA SER A 652 -5.01 24.61 18.06
C SER A 652 -5.25 23.64 19.23
N GLN A 653 -6.35 22.87 19.19
CA GLN A 653 -6.66 21.88 20.22
C GLN A 653 -5.97 20.53 19.98
N THR A 654 -5.39 20.31 18.80
CA THR A 654 -4.79 19.01 18.43
C THR A 654 -3.53 18.68 19.23
N GLY A 655 -2.82 19.69 19.74
CA GLY A 655 -1.51 19.52 20.36
C GLY A 655 -0.37 19.20 19.40
N LEU A 656 -0.62 19.28 18.08
CA LEU A 656 0.38 19.05 17.03
C LEU A 656 1.17 20.32 16.66
N PHE A 657 0.70 21.48 17.13
CA PHE A 657 1.30 22.79 16.89
C PHE A 657 1.59 23.47 18.22
N GLU A 658 2.75 24.11 18.34
CA GLU A 658 3.03 25.02 19.45
C GLU A 658 2.46 26.42 19.19
N ASP A 659 2.30 26.79 17.92
CA ASP A 659 1.77 28.08 17.47
C ASP A 659 1.14 27.91 16.09
N VAL A 660 -0.19 27.77 16.05
CA VAL A 660 -0.93 27.50 14.81
C VAL A 660 -0.85 28.68 13.85
N ALA A 661 -1.03 29.91 14.32
CA ALA A 661 -1.00 31.11 13.48
C ALA A 661 0.34 31.27 12.74
N LYS A 662 1.45 30.90 13.37
CA LYS A 662 2.79 30.89 12.72
C LYS A 662 3.16 29.56 12.06
N HIS A 663 2.24 28.60 12.05
CA HIS A 663 2.44 27.24 11.54
C HIS A 663 3.68 26.55 12.12
N ARG A 664 3.87 26.70 13.44
CA ARG A 664 5.01 26.14 14.15
C ARG A 664 4.59 24.85 14.84
N TYR A 665 5.18 23.73 14.42
CA TYR A 665 4.85 22.41 14.95
C TYR A 665 5.30 22.24 16.41
N ALA A 666 4.57 21.42 17.17
CA ALA A 666 4.96 21.07 18.54
C ALA A 666 6.25 20.22 18.57
N LYS A 667 6.92 20.20 19.73
CA LYS A 667 8.09 19.32 19.94
C LYS A 667 7.70 17.85 19.71
N GLY A 668 8.53 17.12 18.96
CA GLY A 668 8.29 15.73 18.59
C GLY A 668 7.46 15.51 17.32
N VAL A 669 7.00 16.60 16.69
CA VAL A 669 6.46 16.58 15.33
C VAL A 669 7.60 16.84 14.34
N ILE A 670 7.80 15.91 13.41
CA ILE A 670 8.99 15.85 12.55
C ILE A 670 8.59 16.26 11.13
N PRO A 671 9.04 17.44 10.63
CA PRO A 671 8.77 17.85 9.26
C PRO A 671 9.53 16.98 8.27
N TYR A 672 8.93 16.75 7.09
CA TYR A 672 9.59 16.03 6.01
C TYR A 672 9.20 16.57 4.63
N SER A 673 10.07 16.33 3.66
CA SER A 673 9.82 16.54 2.23
C SER A 673 9.78 15.20 1.50
N VAL A 674 9.23 15.21 0.29
CA VAL A 674 9.15 14.03 -0.58
C VAL A 674 10.01 14.25 -1.81
N ASN A 675 10.65 13.19 -2.30
CA ASN A 675 11.49 13.27 -3.51
C ASN A 675 10.69 13.61 -4.77
N SER A 676 9.41 13.19 -4.82
CA SER A 676 8.50 13.49 -5.92
C SER A 676 7.21 14.11 -5.39
N PRO A 677 7.09 15.45 -5.41
CA PRO A 677 5.87 16.13 -5.00
C PRO A 677 4.81 16.08 -6.11
N PHE A 678 3.67 15.44 -5.87
CA PHE A 678 2.50 15.53 -6.76
C PHE A 678 2.02 16.99 -6.87
N TRP A 679 1.61 17.43 -8.06
CA TRP A 679 1.04 18.77 -8.32
C TRP A 679 -0.35 18.93 -7.68
N SER A 680 -0.77 20.13 -7.27
CA SER A 680 -2.08 20.34 -6.63
C SER A 680 -2.59 21.76 -6.91
N ASP A 681 -2.83 22.08 -8.18
CA ASP A 681 -3.44 23.36 -8.59
C ASP A 681 -2.71 24.59 -8.04
N GLY A 682 -1.37 24.55 -8.04
CA GLY A 682 -0.52 25.63 -7.52
C GLY A 682 -0.37 25.68 -5.99
N ALA A 683 -1.03 24.80 -5.23
CA ALA A 683 -0.92 24.80 -3.77
C ALA A 683 0.46 24.37 -3.26
N PHE A 684 1.03 25.17 -2.36
CA PHE A 684 2.21 24.82 -1.59
C PHE A 684 1.84 23.88 -0.44
N LYS A 685 2.71 22.91 -0.15
CA LYS A 685 2.46 21.84 0.82
C LYS A 685 3.59 21.71 1.82
N GLN A 686 3.27 21.77 3.10
CA GLN A 686 4.14 21.30 4.18
C GLN A 686 3.63 19.97 4.71
N ARG A 687 4.57 19.12 5.13
CA ARG A 687 4.28 17.80 5.67
C ARG A 687 5.09 17.57 6.94
N ALA A 688 4.47 16.88 7.88
CA ALA A 688 5.13 16.41 9.08
C ALA A 688 4.50 15.10 9.53
N PHE A 689 5.16 14.38 10.42
CA PHE A 689 4.55 13.27 11.13
C PHE A 689 4.91 13.33 12.60
N ALA A 690 4.01 12.82 13.44
CA ALA A 690 4.19 12.70 14.88
C ALA A 690 4.11 11.22 15.23
N ILE A 691 5.16 10.68 15.84
CA ILE A 691 5.21 9.28 16.29
C ILE A 691 5.09 9.28 17.82
N PRO A 692 4.16 8.50 18.40
CA PRO A 692 3.90 8.49 19.83
C PRO A 692 5.03 7.85 20.64
N ASP A 693 5.00 8.13 21.96
CA ASP A 693 5.77 7.39 22.98
C ASP A 693 4.85 6.38 23.67
N ASP A 694 4.74 5.17 23.10
CA ASP A 694 3.97 4.10 23.72
C ASP A 694 4.86 2.88 23.92
N ALA A 695 5.27 2.66 25.17
CA ALA A 695 6.12 1.54 25.57
C ALA A 695 5.44 0.17 25.38
N SER A 696 4.12 0.12 25.15
CA SER A 696 3.40 -1.13 24.86
C SER A 696 3.47 -1.55 23.39
N GLN A 697 4.02 -0.70 22.52
CA GLN A 697 4.10 -0.95 21.07
C GLN A 697 5.54 -0.87 20.57
N ASP A 698 5.81 -1.50 19.42
CA ASP A 698 7.06 -1.29 18.71
C ASP A 698 7.06 0.12 18.08
N PRO A 699 8.02 1.01 18.43
CA PRO A 699 8.04 2.38 17.91
C PRO A 699 8.60 2.47 16.48
N ARG A 700 9.02 1.36 15.87
CA ARG A 700 9.66 1.35 14.55
C ARG A 700 8.64 1.58 13.43
N ILE A 701 9.06 2.36 12.44
CA ILE A 701 8.39 2.46 11.14
C ILE A 701 9.02 1.40 10.24
N GLU A 702 8.20 0.49 9.72
CA GLU A 702 8.68 -0.62 8.89
C GLU A 702 8.07 -0.56 7.50
N PHE A 703 8.86 -0.91 6.49
CA PHE A 703 8.34 -1.11 5.14
C PHE A 703 7.90 -2.56 4.98
N GLN A 704 6.67 -2.77 4.51
CA GLN A 704 6.14 -4.09 4.19
C GLN A 704 5.93 -4.19 2.67
N ASN A 705 6.59 -5.18 2.04
CA ASN A 705 6.41 -5.45 0.62
C ASN A 705 4.90 -5.58 0.31
N GLN A 706 4.43 -4.87 -0.72
CA GLN A 706 3.04 -4.81 -1.20
C GLN A 706 2.03 -3.97 -0.39
N PHE A 707 2.32 -3.58 0.86
CA PHE A 707 1.38 -2.84 1.72
C PHE A 707 1.87 -1.47 2.19
N GLY A 708 3.03 -1.03 1.71
CA GLY A 708 3.58 0.29 2.01
C GLY A 708 4.27 0.34 3.37
N TRP A 709 4.10 1.45 4.09
CA TRP A 709 4.75 1.70 5.39
C TRP A 709 3.81 1.43 6.55
N THR A 710 4.29 0.69 7.55
CA THR A 710 3.63 0.46 8.83
C THR A 710 4.17 1.43 9.87
N PHE A 711 3.25 2.02 10.64
CA PHE A 711 3.54 2.96 11.72
C PHE A 711 2.92 2.44 13.03
N PRO A 712 3.43 2.86 14.20
CA PRO A 712 2.77 2.57 15.49
C PRO A 712 1.39 3.24 15.57
N ASN A 713 0.43 2.64 16.30
CA ASN A 713 -0.85 3.30 16.58
C ASN A 713 -0.63 4.56 17.44
N GLY A 714 -1.42 5.60 17.19
CA GLY A 714 -1.23 6.97 17.69
C GLY A 714 -0.37 7.85 16.79
N THR A 715 0.18 7.31 15.69
CA THR A 715 0.90 8.12 14.70
C THR A 715 -0.05 9.08 14.00
N VAL A 716 0.38 10.34 13.83
CA VAL A 716 -0.34 11.35 13.05
C VAL A 716 0.52 11.81 11.87
N LEU A 717 0.02 11.65 10.64
CA LEU A 717 0.57 12.30 9.46
C LEU A 717 -0.14 13.64 9.25
N ILE A 718 0.62 14.68 9.01
CA ILE A 718 0.13 16.06 8.86
C ILE A 718 0.49 16.55 7.46
N LYS A 719 -0.49 17.09 6.75
CA LYS A 719 -0.28 17.77 5.46
C LYS A 719 -1.06 19.07 5.42
N SER A 720 -0.35 20.19 5.37
CA SER A 720 -0.96 21.51 5.27
C SER A 720 -0.81 22.08 3.87
N PHE A 721 -1.88 22.65 3.35
CA PHE A 721 -2.00 23.26 2.03
C PHE A 721 -2.17 24.76 2.16
N SER A 722 -1.44 25.49 1.33
CA SER A 722 -1.54 26.94 1.22
C SER A 722 -1.59 27.37 -0.24
N LEU A 723 -2.26 28.49 -0.46
CA LEU A 723 -2.33 29.17 -1.76
C LEU A 723 -1.65 30.52 -1.65
N GLU A 724 -1.19 31.04 -2.78
CA GLU A 724 -0.73 32.43 -2.92
C GLU A 724 -1.95 33.27 -3.29
N LYS A 725 -2.15 34.44 -2.65
CA LYS A 725 -3.24 35.35 -3.02
C LYS A 725 -3.00 35.99 -4.39
N GLN A 726 -1.73 36.13 -4.76
CA GLN A 726 -1.28 36.55 -6.08
C GLN A 726 -0.34 35.48 -6.63
N ALA A 727 -0.62 34.99 -7.84
CA ALA A 727 0.17 33.94 -8.47
C ALA A 727 1.65 34.35 -8.59
N GLY A 728 2.55 33.52 -8.08
CA GLY A 728 4.00 33.76 -8.14
C GLY A 728 4.55 34.65 -7.01
N ASN A 729 3.69 35.15 -6.11
CA ASN A 729 4.10 35.93 -4.95
C ASN A 729 4.01 35.07 -3.67
N SER A 730 5.15 34.47 -3.29
CA SER A 730 5.24 33.60 -2.13
C SER A 730 5.02 34.30 -0.78
N GLU A 731 5.22 35.61 -0.69
CA GLU A 731 4.93 36.40 0.52
C GLU A 731 3.42 36.57 0.74
N SER A 732 2.61 36.41 -0.32
CA SER A 732 1.15 36.51 -0.25
C SER A 732 0.46 35.21 0.23
N ARG A 733 1.25 34.20 0.62
CA ARG A 733 0.79 32.86 0.93
C ARG A 733 -0.06 32.80 2.19
N TYR A 734 -1.12 32.00 2.15
CA TYR A 734 -2.01 31.75 3.29
C TYR A 734 -2.46 30.28 3.31
N TRP A 735 -2.65 29.74 4.51
CA TRP A 735 -3.13 28.38 4.72
C TRP A 735 -4.62 28.27 4.40
N ILE A 736 -5.00 27.16 3.77
CA ILE A 736 -6.39 26.88 3.39
C ILE A 736 -6.91 25.58 4.02
N GLU A 737 -6.04 24.59 4.17
CA GLU A 737 -6.42 23.26 4.67
C GLU A 737 -5.24 22.62 5.43
N THR A 738 -5.53 21.94 6.54
CA THR A 738 -4.62 20.99 7.18
C THR A 738 -5.31 19.63 7.27
N ARG A 739 -4.74 18.62 6.62
CA ARG A 739 -5.18 17.23 6.71
C ARG A 739 -4.35 16.48 7.74
N LEU A 740 -5.04 15.72 8.57
CA LEU A 740 -4.47 14.75 9.48
C LEU A 740 -4.85 13.35 9.00
N MET A 741 -3.90 12.41 9.02
CA MET A 741 -4.21 10.99 9.02
C MET A 741 -3.73 10.42 10.34
N VAL A 742 -4.62 9.81 11.09
CA VAL A 742 -4.33 9.24 12.42
C VAL A 742 -4.39 7.73 12.30
N ARG A 743 -3.39 7.04 12.83
CA ARG A 743 -3.37 5.58 12.86
C ARG A 743 -3.92 5.09 14.19
N GLU A 744 -5.03 4.38 14.20
CA GLU A 744 -5.58 3.75 15.40
C GLU A 744 -6.11 2.36 15.06
N GLN A 745 -5.94 1.40 15.97
CA GLN A 745 -6.40 0.02 15.76
C GLN A 745 -5.90 -0.61 14.43
N ASN A 746 -4.72 -0.19 13.97
CA ASN A 746 -4.10 -0.55 12.69
C ASN A 746 -4.80 -0.01 11.43
N GLU A 747 -5.77 0.88 11.59
CA GLU A 747 -6.44 1.58 10.50
C GLU A 747 -6.04 3.05 10.45
N TRP A 748 -6.22 3.68 9.29
CA TRP A 748 -5.96 5.10 9.09
C TRP A 748 -7.28 5.86 8.95
N SER A 749 -7.50 6.84 9.82
CA SER A 749 -8.64 7.75 9.74
C SER A 749 -8.17 9.14 9.29
N GLY A 750 -8.88 9.74 8.33
CA GLY A 750 -8.54 11.05 7.76
C GLY A 750 -9.43 12.17 8.30
N TYR A 751 -8.82 13.30 8.65
CA TYR A 751 -9.52 14.49 9.14
C TYR A 751 -9.00 15.74 8.42
N SER A 752 -9.91 16.61 8.00
CA SER A 752 -9.55 17.85 7.30
C SER A 752 -9.96 19.04 8.15
N TYR A 753 -9.04 19.98 8.37
CA TYR A 753 -9.28 21.23 9.06
C TYR A 753 -9.20 22.37 8.06
N ARG A 754 -10.27 23.17 7.95
CA ARG A 754 -10.32 24.35 7.09
C ARG A 754 -9.85 25.57 7.85
N TRP A 755 -8.85 26.27 7.32
CA TRP A 755 -8.33 27.48 7.93
C TRP A 755 -9.33 28.62 7.90
N ASN A 756 -9.35 29.44 8.95
CA ASN A 756 -10.13 30.67 8.97
C ASN A 756 -9.47 31.74 8.08
N GLN A 757 -10.25 32.76 7.68
CA GLN A 757 -9.77 33.81 6.78
C GLN A 757 -8.60 34.63 7.36
N ASP A 758 -8.55 34.75 8.69
CA ASP A 758 -7.50 35.47 9.41
C ASP A 758 -6.19 34.68 9.53
N GLY A 759 -6.17 33.39 9.16
CA GLY A 759 -5.00 32.52 9.23
C GLY A 759 -4.53 32.21 10.65
N THR A 760 -5.39 32.37 11.65
CA THR A 760 -5.03 32.19 13.07
C THR A 760 -5.27 30.77 13.58
N ASP A 761 -6.23 30.05 12.99
CA ASP A 761 -6.58 28.67 13.35
C ASP A 761 -7.33 27.97 12.19
N ALA A 762 -7.65 26.70 12.36
CA ALA A 762 -8.47 25.93 11.43
C ALA A 762 -9.53 25.10 12.15
N GLN A 763 -10.72 24.98 11.56
CA GLN A 763 -11.85 24.23 12.10
C GLN A 763 -12.01 22.89 11.38
N LEU A 764 -12.29 21.83 12.13
CA LEU A 764 -12.59 20.51 11.58
C LEU A 764 -13.77 20.60 10.61
N VAL A 765 -13.61 19.98 9.44
CA VAL A 765 -14.64 19.83 8.41
C VAL A 765 -15.50 18.60 8.75
N ASP A 766 -16.81 18.73 8.60
CA ASP A 766 -17.75 17.64 8.84
C ASP A 766 -17.50 16.44 7.90
N ALA A 767 -17.96 15.24 8.31
CA ALA A 767 -17.74 13.99 7.57
C ALA A 767 -18.29 14.01 6.13
N SER A 768 -19.30 14.84 5.84
CA SER A 768 -19.82 15.03 4.48
C SER A 768 -18.88 15.79 3.54
N GLY A 769 -17.82 16.40 4.08
CA GLY A 769 -16.97 17.34 3.36
C GLY A 769 -17.60 18.73 3.22
N THR A 770 -16.83 19.65 2.62
CA THR A 770 -17.29 21.01 2.31
C THR A 770 -16.58 21.52 1.06
N ASP A 771 -17.33 22.19 0.18
CA ASP A 771 -16.78 22.85 -1.00
C ASP A 771 -16.51 24.34 -0.69
N VAL A 772 -15.33 24.82 -1.08
CA VAL A 772 -14.93 26.22 -0.89
C VAL A 772 -14.25 26.73 -2.15
N SER A 773 -14.67 27.90 -2.61
CA SER A 773 -14.03 28.59 -3.74
C SER A 773 -13.02 29.62 -3.25
N TYR A 774 -11.84 29.62 -3.87
CA TYR A 774 -10.78 30.59 -3.62
C TYR A 774 -10.55 31.41 -4.90
N SER A 775 -10.33 32.71 -4.75
CA SER A 775 -9.95 33.60 -5.86
C SER A 775 -8.48 33.96 -5.73
N ILE A 776 -7.73 33.75 -6.82
CA ILE A 776 -6.30 34.05 -6.91
C ILE A 776 -6.14 35.17 -7.93
N LEU A 777 -5.42 36.24 -7.56
CA LEU A 777 -5.03 37.29 -8.50
C LEU A 777 -3.97 36.74 -9.45
N ASP A 778 -4.16 36.93 -10.75
CA ASP A 778 -3.16 36.57 -11.76
C ASP A 778 -1.88 37.40 -11.59
N ALA A 779 -0.76 36.90 -12.13
CA ALA A 779 0.58 37.42 -11.93
C ALA A 779 0.78 38.87 -12.44
#